data_AF-A0A2N1T7T8-F1
#
_entry.id   AF-A0A2N1T7T8-F1
#
_cell.length_a   1.000
_cell.length_b   1.000
_cell.length_c   1.000
_cell.angle_alpha   90.00
_cell.angle_beta   90.00
_cell.angle_gamma   90.00
#
_symmetry.space_group_name_H-M   'P 1'
#
loop_
_entity.id
_entity.type
_entity.pdbx_description
1 polymer ?
#
loop_
_entity_poly.entity_id
_entity_poly.type
_entity_poly.pdbx_seq_one_letter_code
_entity_poly.pdbx_strand_id
1 'polypeptide(L)'
;MSFPYDSSSRIYNSKIFQLLIEYTEQYYPHVDINFVCARSGLSMADMLDSSTWLTQEQGDKFCEALLEETGNENLFIEAGRFASSAKNVGIVKQYLLGMISISSVFRMLAKFYNLYSLGALIDAKTTGSSRAEIISRPAPGVVEKPFQCDYRLGIFESIPLLFTEKAATVRHPLCYHRGDPYCMYEVNWDRSISRSIRLVRNIFTALSSFIVPVAIVMLAAPVRTLLISGIVAGNIIIQLIYLFIENKELRDGLGRQGESARSYILEINERYRNAAIMKDIGQAAAAILDIDLLLDSVALILNKHLPYDRGMIMLFDKDGGTILFKAGYGFSLTDRDALKKSVINLKDNNYTELATIIFSDDGCLIINDVNKIKKKFSLELRDLHNKLGGESFVCIPVRYKREALGLLCLGNVHVRHTFTDSEIILMKGLASQIAVSISNIRSITMLQESEARLNFAMEATSDGIWDFNTLTNEVHFSSRGYEILGFSVGEVEPSFQEWMKRLHPDDREHFLKSIFFTTSESHPVTRFEFRLETKSGRWKWLQGNARVVEWDENGVPMRLVGTLVDIHERKIAEEALKQEKLRAEKSDSLKSAFLANMSHEIRTPLNAILGYTELMLDDETDMENRDYIHIIHESGNLLLSLVNDIIDLSRIESGNIELHEVSCNLPDILYNVESNARIAIVQQKKNIELKPNFHKLENNIICDPHRLQQVMNNLMGNAIKFTQTGHIEYGYLIKGQLLEFFVKDTGIGISRIEQDRIFERFQQGDVSTVREYGGSGLGLTISKFLVELMGGDIWVDSPGTEGGGSCFYFTLPHISSAPAEKRQTVVDSAVEQGTQFNILIAEDNVINQKLIQRMLEKAGFTVDIAVNGIDAIARIRQGTPYDLILMDIQMPGMDGYETTRLIREHERAVNTHTPIIAITAHAMQDDMEKCIRAGCDDYITKPIAMKEIKLIIKKYIASGQD
;
A
#
# COMPACT_ATOMS: atom_id res chain seq x y z
N MET A 1 -4.29 -28.79 -2.34
CA MET A 1 -5.38 -28.28 -3.18
C MET A 1 -4.80 -27.16 -4.03
N SER A 2 -4.54 -27.40 -5.31
CA SER A 2 -4.01 -26.40 -6.24
C SER A 2 -5.17 -25.73 -6.96
N PHE A 3 -5.39 -24.44 -6.69
CA PHE A 3 -6.29 -23.59 -7.48
C PHE A 3 -5.82 -23.58 -8.94
N PRO A 4 -6.72 -23.65 -9.94
CA PRO A 4 -6.35 -23.53 -11.34
C PRO A 4 -5.78 -22.12 -11.59
N TYR A 5 -4.64 -22.05 -12.29
CA TYR A 5 -4.07 -20.78 -12.73
C TYR A 5 -4.97 -20.17 -13.80
N ASP A 6 -5.45 -18.95 -13.58
CA ASP A 6 -6.13 -18.15 -14.61
C ASP A 6 -5.09 -17.47 -15.52
N SER A 7 -5.49 -17.06 -16.72
CA SER A 7 -4.73 -16.32 -17.74
C SER A 7 -3.96 -15.10 -17.22
N SER A 8 -4.43 -14.48 -16.13
CA SER A 8 -3.80 -13.35 -15.44
C SER A 8 -2.66 -13.73 -14.47
N SER A 9 -2.46 -15.03 -14.22
CA SER A 9 -1.46 -15.53 -13.28
C SER A 9 -0.04 -15.34 -13.81
N ARG A 10 0.84 -14.75 -12.99
CA ARG A 10 2.26 -14.58 -13.29
C ARG A 10 3.01 -15.88 -13.00
N ILE A 11 3.37 -16.62 -14.04
CA ILE A 11 3.88 -18.00 -13.94
C ILE A 11 5.33 -18.17 -14.40
N TYR A 12 5.92 -17.21 -15.12
CA TYR A 12 7.30 -17.30 -15.61
C TYR A 12 8.17 -16.15 -15.09
N ASN A 13 9.32 -16.45 -14.51
CA ASN A 13 10.27 -15.43 -14.10
C ASN A 13 11.08 -14.90 -15.31
N SER A 14 11.36 -13.60 -15.33
CA SER A 14 12.11 -12.91 -16.41
C SER A 14 13.47 -13.54 -16.72
N LYS A 15 14.14 -14.16 -15.74
CA LYS A 15 15.44 -14.83 -15.92
C LYS A 15 15.42 -15.97 -16.95
N ILE A 16 14.27 -16.63 -17.16
CA ILE A 16 14.13 -17.64 -18.22
C ILE A 16 14.35 -16.99 -19.59
N PHE A 17 13.84 -15.78 -19.77
CA PHE A 17 13.87 -15.07 -21.04
C PHE A 17 15.17 -14.29 -21.24
N GLN A 18 15.84 -13.85 -20.16
CA GLN A 18 17.19 -13.27 -20.24
C GLN A 18 18.20 -14.23 -20.91
N LEU A 19 18.07 -15.53 -20.68
CA LEU A 19 18.87 -16.56 -21.35
C LEU A 19 18.59 -16.64 -22.85
N LEU A 20 17.31 -16.55 -23.24
CA LEU A 20 16.90 -16.53 -24.64
C LEU A 20 17.39 -15.26 -25.33
N ILE A 21 17.35 -14.11 -24.65
CA ILE A 21 17.90 -12.84 -25.12
C ILE A 21 19.40 -12.97 -25.34
N GLU A 22 20.17 -13.42 -24.34
CA GLU A 22 21.64 -13.56 -24.44
C GLU A 22 22.05 -14.50 -25.59
N TYR A 23 21.33 -15.62 -25.76
CA TYR A 23 21.55 -16.52 -26.88
C TYR A 23 21.21 -15.86 -28.23
N THR A 24 20.09 -15.14 -28.31
CA THR A 24 19.64 -14.49 -29.54
C THR A 24 20.59 -13.35 -29.94
N GLU A 25 21.03 -12.52 -29.01
CA GLU A 25 22.01 -11.46 -29.27
C GLU A 25 23.35 -12.03 -29.76
N GLN A 26 23.77 -13.18 -29.25
CA GLN A 26 25.03 -13.81 -29.65
C GLN A 26 24.97 -14.47 -31.03
N TYR A 27 23.88 -15.16 -31.37
CA TYR A 27 23.79 -15.98 -32.59
C TYR A 27 22.90 -15.37 -33.68
N TYR A 28 22.02 -14.43 -33.34
CA TYR A 28 21.09 -13.72 -34.22
C TYR A 28 21.15 -12.20 -33.98
N PRO A 29 22.32 -11.55 -34.15
CA PRO A 29 22.50 -10.12 -33.83
C PRO A 29 21.69 -9.14 -34.71
N HIS A 30 20.97 -9.65 -35.71
CA HIS A 30 20.09 -8.89 -36.58
C HIS A 30 18.66 -8.75 -36.03
N VAL A 31 18.31 -9.54 -35.00
CA VAL A 31 16.99 -9.50 -34.35
C VAL A 31 16.98 -8.34 -33.35
N ASP A 32 16.01 -7.43 -33.49
CA ASP A 32 15.82 -6.33 -32.55
C ASP A 32 15.03 -6.81 -31.32
N ILE A 33 15.74 -7.08 -30.23
CA ILE A 33 15.13 -7.54 -28.97
C ILE A 33 14.18 -6.50 -28.37
N ASN A 34 14.43 -5.20 -28.56
CA ASN A 34 13.51 -4.17 -28.05
C ASN A 34 12.17 -4.24 -28.79
N PHE A 35 12.20 -4.51 -30.09
CA PHE A 35 11.00 -4.74 -30.89
C PHE A 35 10.25 -6.00 -30.45
N VAL A 36 10.95 -7.11 -30.20
CA VAL A 36 10.37 -8.37 -29.69
C VAL A 36 9.70 -8.15 -28.31
N CYS A 37 10.35 -7.44 -27.40
CA CYS A 37 9.80 -7.07 -26.09
C CYS A 37 8.53 -6.20 -26.24
N ALA A 38 8.58 -5.16 -27.09
CA ALA A 38 7.47 -4.24 -27.29
C ALA A 38 6.22 -4.94 -27.87
N ARG A 39 6.42 -5.86 -28.82
CA ARG A 39 5.33 -6.67 -29.41
C ARG A 39 4.65 -7.61 -28.39
N SER A 40 5.36 -7.91 -27.31
CA SER A 40 4.88 -8.74 -26.19
C SER A 40 4.27 -7.91 -25.05
N GLY A 41 4.20 -6.58 -25.20
CA GLY A 41 3.73 -5.67 -24.16
C GLY A 41 4.70 -5.53 -22.97
N LEU A 42 5.99 -5.77 -23.19
CA LEU A 42 7.06 -5.72 -22.18
C LEU A 42 8.10 -4.68 -22.55
N SER A 43 8.71 -4.02 -21.56
CA SER A 43 9.90 -3.20 -21.80
C SER A 43 11.17 -4.02 -21.62
N MET A 44 12.27 -3.57 -22.23
CA MET A 44 13.59 -4.19 -22.01
C MET A 44 14.03 -4.07 -20.54
N ALA A 45 13.60 -3.02 -19.84
CA ALA A 45 13.84 -2.86 -18.41
C ALA A 45 13.13 -3.94 -17.58
N ASP A 46 11.88 -4.28 -17.92
CA ASP A 46 11.11 -5.34 -17.24
C ASP A 46 11.76 -6.73 -17.43
N MET A 47 12.36 -6.96 -18.61
CA MET A 47 13.06 -8.19 -18.95
C MET A 47 14.44 -8.29 -18.30
N LEU A 48 15.14 -7.18 -18.11
CA LEU A 48 16.44 -7.13 -17.42
C LEU A 48 16.29 -7.15 -15.90
N ASP A 49 15.12 -6.79 -15.36
CA ASP A 49 14.84 -6.96 -13.93
C ASP A 49 14.58 -8.43 -13.58
N SER A 50 15.58 -9.01 -12.93
CA SER A 50 15.62 -10.38 -12.40
C SER A 50 14.55 -10.73 -11.35
N SER A 51 13.78 -9.77 -10.86
CA SER A 51 12.67 -9.95 -9.90
C SER A 51 11.29 -10.02 -10.55
N THR A 52 11.18 -9.68 -11.83
CA THR A 52 9.92 -9.64 -12.57
C THR A 52 9.36 -11.04 -12.87
N TRP A 53 8.05 -11.20 -12.71
CA TRP A 53 7.29 -12.38 -13.12
C TRP A 53 6.26 -11.99 -14.18
N LEU A 54 6.22 -12.77 -15.26
CA LEU A 54 5.41 -12.58 -16.46
C LEU A 54 4.21 -13.51 -16.46
N THR A 55 3.10 -13.05 -17.05
CA THR A 55 1.94 -13.90 -17.30
C THR A 55 2.21 -14.92 -18.41
N GLN A 56 1.36 -15.92 -18.52
CA GLN A 56 1.46 -16.89 -19.62
C GLN A 56 1.40 -16.20 -20.98
N GLU A 57 0.45 -15.28 -21.17
CA GLU A 57 0.25 -14.57 -22.43
C GLU A 57 1.47 -13.73 -22.83
N GLN A 58 2.09 -13.03 -21.86
CA GLN A 58 3.28 -12.22 -22.10
C GLN A 58 4.48 -13.09 -22.50
N GLY A 59 4.70 -14.21 -21.81
CA GLY A 59 5.78 -15.15 -22.11
C GLY A 59 5.59 -15.85 -23.46
N ASP A 60 4.37 -16.26 -23.78
CA ASP A 60 4.05 -16.94 -25.04
C ASP A 60 4.21 -15.97 -26.23
N LYS A 61 3.70 -14.73 -26.13
CA LYS A 61 3.89 -13.69 -27.17
C LYS A 61 5.36 -13.36 -27.42
N PHE A 62 6.18 -13.34 -26.35
CA PHE A 62 7.61 -13.11 -26.47
C PHE A 62 8.31 -14.23 -27.24
N CYS A 63 8.04 -15.49 -26.88
CA CYS A 63 8.61 -16.64 -27.57
C CYS A 63 8.15 -16.75 -29.03
N GLU A 64 6.86 -16.49 -29.31
CA GLU A 64 6.32 -16.49 -30.66
C GLU A 64 6.94 -15.39 -31.53
N ALA A 65 7.06 -14.16 -31.01
CA ALA A 65 7.74 -13.07 -31.70
C ALA A 65 9.23 -13.36 -31.96
N LEU A 66 9.91 -13.99 -31.00
CA LEU A 66 11.31 -14.38 -31.16
C LEU A 66 11.49 -15.45 -32.25
N LEU A 67 10.58 -16.42 -32.33
CA LEU A 67 10.59 -17.46 -33.36
C LEU A 67 10.33 -16.85 -34.76
N GLU A 68 9.40 -15.91 -34.88
CA GLU A 68 9.11 -15.22 -36.15
C GLU A 68 10.32 -14.42 -36.66
N GLU A 69 11.00 -13.68 -35.79
CA GLU A 69 12.14 -12.84 -36.17
C GLU A 69 13.41 -13.66 -36.48
N THR A 70 13.62 -14.79 -35.80
CA THR A 70 14.81 -15.64 -36.00
C THR A 70 14.62 -16.64 -37.14
N GLY A 71 13.40 -17.09 -37.40
CA GLY A 71 13.08 -18.11 -38.42
C GLY A 71 13.66 -19.50 -38.15
N ASN A 72 14.21 -19.77 -36.96
CA ASN A 72 14.81 -21.06 -36.61
C ASN A 72 13.85 -21.90 -35.74
N GLU A 73 13.37 -23.02 -36.29
CA GLU A 73 12.49 -23.96 -35.58
C GLU A 73 13.18 -24.64 -34.38
N ASN A 74 14.51 -24.75 -34.37
CA ASN A 74 15.27 -25.36 -33.28
C ASN A 74 15.80 -24.36 -32.24
N LEU A 75 15.42 -23.08 -32.34
CA LEU A 75 15.92 -21.99 -31.51
C LEU A 75 15.94 -22.35 -30.01
N PHE A 76 14.82 -22.87 -29.51
CA PHE A 76 14.64 -23.16 -28.09
C PHE A 76 15.49 -24.33 -27.60
N ILE A 77 15.72 -25.36 -28.43
CA ILE A 77 16.63 -26.46 -28.08
C ILE A 77 18.05 -25.93 -27.97
N GLU A 78 18.48 -25.13 -28.94
CA GLU A 78 19.84 -24.58 -28.99
C GLU A 78 20.09 -23.58 -27.85
N ALA A 79 19.12 -22.71 -27.58
CA ALA A 79 19.16 -21.79 -26.44
C ALA A 79 19.17 -22.54 -25.10
N GLY A 80 18.39 -23.62 -24.98
CA GLY A 80 18.42 -24.51 -23.81
C GLY A 80 19.80 -25.13 -23.59
N ARG A 81 20.50 -25.53 -24.66
CA ARG A 81 21.88 -26.05 -24.58
C ARG A 81 22.88 -25.00 -24.11
N PHE A 82 22.68 -23.76 -24.56
CA PHE A 82 23.50 -22.59 -24.22
C PHE A 82 23.42 -22.17 -22.74
N ALA A 83 22.37 -22.55 -22.01
CA ALA A 83 22.20 -22.19 -20.60
C ALA A 83 23.38 -22.60 -19.69
N SER A 84 24.12 -23.66 -20.04
CA SER A 84 25.33 -24.08 -19.30
C SER A 84 26.54 -23.13 -19.49
N SER A 85 26.60 -22.42 -20.61
CA SER A 85 27.66 -21.46 -20.98
C SER A 85 27.32 -20.00 -20.70
N ALA A 86 26.05 -19.68 -20.52
CA ALA A 86 25.54 -18.32 -20.33
C ALA A 86 26.04 -17.65 -19.02
N LYS A 87 26.29 -16.33 -19.07
CA LYS A 87 26.81 -15.56 -17.93
C LYS A 87 25.76 -15.36 -16.83
N ASN A 88 24.48 -15.22 -17.22
CA ASN A 88 23.39 -14.85 -16.30
C ASN A 88 22.89 -15.99 -15.39
N VAL A 89 23.34 -17.24 -15.60
CA VAL A 89 23.00 -18.39 -14.74
C VAL A 89 23.93 -18.51 -13.53
N GLY A 90 24.82 -17.52 -13.31
CA GLY A 90 25.92 -17.55 -12.35
C GLY A 90 25.58 -18.15 -10.97
N ILE A 91 24.46 -17.76 -10.34
CA ILE A 91 24.09 -18.24 -9.01
C ILE A 91 23.60 -19.70 -9.02
N VAL A 92 22.78 -20.12 -9.98
CA VAL A 92 22.32 -21.51 -10.09
C VAL A 92 23.46 -22.41 -10.50
N LYS A 93 24.30 -21.96 -11.44
CA LYS A 93 25.54 -22.64 -11.81
C LYS A 93 26.47 -22.80 -10.59
N GLN A 94 26.58 -21.81 -9.71
CA GLN A 94 27.30 -21.90 -8.44
C GLN A 94 26.71 -22.95 -7.49
N TYR A 95 25.38 -22.98 -7.31
CA TYR A 95 24.71 -24.00 -6.48
C TYR A 95 24.83 -25.41 -7.06
N LEU A 96 24.69 -25.56 -8.39
CA LEU A 96 24.82 -26.84 -9.08
C LEU A 96 26.26 -27.35 -9.01
N LEU A 97 27.26 -26.51 -9.30
CA LEU A 97 28.68 -26.87 -9.20
C LEU A 97 29.13 -27.16 -7.76
N GLY A 98 28.45 -26.61 -6.76
CA GLY A 98 28.62 -26.96 -5.35
C GLY A 98 28.10 -28.36 -4.98
N MET A 99 27.33 -29.01 -5.86
CA MET A 99 26.82 -30.37 -5.64
C MET A 99 27.82 -31.44 -6.08
N ILE A 100 28.01 -32.44 -5.23
CA ILE A 100 29.04 -33.48 -5.37
C ILE A 100 28.78 -34.45 -6.56
N SER A 101 27.55 -34.53 -7.11
CA SER A 101 27.26 -35.43 -8.25
C SER A 101 26.13 -34.97 -9.18
N ILE A 102 26.25 -35.29 -10.47
CA ILE A 102 25.23 -35.05 -11.53
C ILE A 102 23.87 -35.68 -11.14
N SER A 103 23.89 -36.86 -10.51
CA SER A 103 22.70 -37.52 -9.99
C SER A 103 22.00 -36.75 -8.84
N SER A 104 22.73 -35.95 -8.07
CA SER A 104 22.13 -35.08 -7.06
C SER A 104 21.47 -33.86 -7.70
N VAL A 105 22.06 -33.32 -8.77
CA VAL A 105 21.50 -32.23 -9.57
C VAL A 105 20.14 -32.62 -10.14
N PHE A 106 20.03 -33.77 -10.82
CA PHE A 106 18.75 -34.21 -11.39
C PHE A 106 17.69 -34.53 -10.33
N ARG A 107 18.06 -35.05 -9.15
CA ARG A 107 17.09 -35.25 -8.04
C ARG A 107 16.56 -33.94 -7.45
N MET A 108 17.35 -32.87 -7.47
CA MET A 108 16.91 -31.56 -6.99
C MET A 108 16.29 -30.69 -8.09
N LEU A 109 16.29 -31.15 -9.35
CA LEU A 109 15.80 -30.38 -10.49
C LEU A 109 14.35 -29.92 -10.30
N ALA A 110 13.48 -30.77 -9.75
CA ALA A 110 12.10 -30.42 -9.40
C ALA A 110 12.01 -29.22 -8.42
N LYS A 111 12.96 -29.09 -7.48
CA LYS A 111 12.99 -27.97 -6.52
C LYS A 111 13.50 -26.68 -7.15
N PHE A 112 14.46 -26.76 -8.07
CA PHE A 112 15.01 -25.59 -8.76
C PHE A 112 14.08 -25.06 -9.85
N TYR A 113 13.33 -25.93 -10.52
CA TYR A 113 12.44 -25.54 -11.60
C TYR A 113 11.38 -24.52 -11.13
N ASN A 114 10.82 -24.74 -9.93
CA ASN A 114 9.82 -23.85 -9.32
C ASN A 114 10.35 -22.46 -8.95
N LEU A 115 11.67 -22.23 -8.96
CA LEU A 115 12.24 -20.89 -8.75
C LEU A 115 12.08 -19.99 -9.97
N TYR A 116 11.86 -20.58 -11.15
CA TYR A 116 11.86 -19.86 -12.42
C TYR A 116 10.57 -20.04 -13.23
N SER A 117 9.89 -21.17 -13.07
CA SER A 117 8.64 -21.45 -13.79
C SER A 117 7.66 -22.20 -12.90
N LEU A 118 6.45 -21.66 -12.77
CA LEU A 118 5.29 -22.32 -12.15
C LEU A 118 4.37 -22.99 -13.17
N GLY A 119 4.68 -22.87 -14.47
CA GLY A 119 3.84 -23.37 -15.56
C GLY A 119 3.80 -24.89 -15.75
N ALA A 120 4.75 -25.63 -15.15
CA ALA A 120 4.79 -27.09 -15.23
C ALA A 120 5.25 -27.72 -13.92
N LEU A 121 4.63 -28.84 -13.54
CA LEU A 121 5.02 -29.67 -12.43
C LEU A 121 6.05 -30.70 -12.92
N ILE A 122 7.27 -30.60 -12.41
CA ILE A 122 8.35 -31.52 -12.74
C ILE A 122 8.60 -32.49 -11.59
N ASP A 123 8.64 -33.78 -11.92
CA ASP A 123 9.17 -34.83 -11.06
C ASP A 123 10.41 -35.44 -11.70
N ALA A 124 11.42 -35.77 -10.90
CA ALA A 124 12.70 -36.27 -11.40
C ALA A 124 13.24 -37.38 -10.50
N LYS A 125 13.52 -38.54 -11.12
CA LYS A 125 14.03 -39.73 -10.46
C LYS A 125 15.28 -40.23 -11.15
N THR A 126 16.34 -40.49 -10.39
CA THR A 126 17.56 -41.10 -10.94
C THR A 126 17.47 -42.62 -10.90
N THR A 127 17.37 -43.26 -12.06
CA THR A 127 17.37 -44.72 -12.23
C THR A 127 18.80 -45.22 -12.46
N GLY A 128 19.63 -45.12 -11.42
CA GLY A 128 21.04 -45.52 -11.42
C GLY A 128 22.01 -44.33 -11.37
N SER A 129 23.30 -44.61 -11.62
CA SER A 129 24.38 -43.63 -11.41
C SER A 129 24.68 -42.73 -12.61
N SER A 130 24.01 -42.98 -13.74
CA SER A 130 24.25 -42.34 -15.04
C SER A 130 22.99 -42.16 -15.89
N ARG A 131 21.81 -42.22 -15.25
CA ARG A 131 20.50 -42.09 -15.90
C ARG A 131 19.53 -41.37 -14.97
N ALA A 132 18.73 -40.48 -15.55
CA ALA A 132 17.61 -39.82 -14.88
C ALA A 132 16.36 -39.90 -15.76
N GLU A 133 15.22 -40.03 -15.10
CA GLU A 133 13.89 -39.98 -15.68
C GLU A 133 13.20 -38.73 -15.14
N ILE A 134 12.68 -37.90 -16.04
CA ILE A 134 12.07 -36.62 -15.71
C ILE A 134 10.66 -36.62 -16.31
N ILE A 135 9.65 -36.40 -15.48
CA ILE A 135 8.25 -36.31 -15.88
C ILE A 135 7.82 -34.85 -15.72
N SER A 136 7.28 -34.27 -16.77
CA SER A 136 6.75 -32.91 -16.76
C SER A 136 5.28 -32.90 -17.12
N ARG A 137 4.46 -32.30 -16.26
CA ARG A 137 3.02 -32.13 -16.45
C ARG A 137 2.67 -30.64 -16.50
N PRO A 138 1.81 -30.17 -17.42
CA PRO A 138 1.28 -28.81 -17.35
C PRO A 138 0.63 -28.57 -15.99
N ALA A 139 0.83 -27.40 -15.41
CA ALA A 139 0.11 -27.02 -14.20
C ALA A 139 -1.40 -26.82 -14.51
N PRO A 140 -2.32 -27.05 -13.56
CA PRO A 140 -3.75 -26.87 -13.80
C PRO A 140 -4.07 -25.45 -14.29
N GLY A 141 -4.70 -25.33 -15.47
CA GLY A 141 -5.04 -24.03 -16.08
C GLY A 141 -3.97 -23.45 -17.02
N VAL A 142 -2.78 -24.05 -17.09
CA VAL A 142 -1.69 -23.60 -17.98
C VAL A 142 -1.74 -24.33 -19.33
N VAL A 143 -1.74 -23.57 -20.42
CA VAL A 143 -1.73 -24.13 -21.79
C VAL A 143 -0.30 -24.27 -22.28
N GLU A 144 0.30 -25.45 -22.15
CA GLU A 144 1.69 -25.67 -22.55
C GLU A 144 1.88 -25.57 -24.07
N LYS A 145 2.99 -24.96 -24.53
CA LYS A 145 3.35 -24.77 -25.95
C LYS A 145 4.55 -25.64 -26.37
N PRO A 146 4.66 -26.06 -27.65
CA PRO A 146 5.74 -26.94 -28.12
C PRO A 146 7.16 -26.45 -27.80
N PHE A 147 7.43 -25.15 -27.97
CA PHE A 147 8.75 -24.57 -27.69
C PHE A 147 9.21 -24.72 -26.22
N GLN A 148 8.26 -24.81 -25.27
CA GLN A 148 8.58 -25.02 -23.85
C GLN A 148 9.09 -26.44 -23.60
N CYS A 149 8.61 -27.40 -24.39
CA CYS A 149 9.12 -28.77 -24.40
C CYS A 149 10.55 -28.82 -24.96
N ASP A 150 10.78 -28.14 -26.07
CA ASP A 150 12.08 -28.04 -26.75
C ASP A 150 13.14 -27.37 -25.88
N TYR A 151 12.78 -26.28 -25.19
CA TYR A 151 13.67 -25.58 -24.27
C TYR A 151 14.15 -26.47 -23.12
N ARG A 152 13.25 -27.26 -22.52
CA ARG A 152 13.61 -28.23 -21.45
C ARG A 152 14.54 -29.32 -21.96
N LEU A 153 14.32 -29.80 -23.18
CA LEU A 153 15.17 -30.81 -23.80
C LEU A 153 16.63 -30.31 -23.92
N GLY A 154 16.82 -29.10 -24.43
CA GLY A 154 18.14 -28.47 -24.50
C GLY A 154 18.80 -28.27 -23.14
N ILE A 155 18.03 -27.84 -22.13
CA ILE A 155 18.54 -27.67 -20.75
C ILE A 155 19.02 -29.02 -20.19
N PHE A 156 18.24 -30.09 -20.33
CA PHE A 156 18.60 -31.40 -19.78
C PHE A 156 19.83 -32.02 -20.44
N GLU A 157 20.04 -31.76 -21.73
CA GLU A 157 21.27 -32.16 -22.44
C GLU A 157 22.50 -31.41 -21.93
N SER A 158 22.35 -30.16 -21.51
CA SER A 158 23.48 -29.30 -21.13
C SER A 158 23.95 -29.46 -19.68
N ILE A 159 23.09 -29.93 -18.77
CA ILE A 159 23.44 -30.08 -17.34
C ILE A 159 24.72 -30.92 -17.13
N PRO A 160 24.92 -32.08 -17.79
CA PRO A 160 26.16 -32.83 -17.67
C PRO A 160 27.41 -32.12 -18.22
N LEU A 161 27.29 -31.15 -19.14
CA LEU A 161 28.43 -30.35 -19.63
C LEU A 161 29.07 -29.50 -18.51
N LEU A 162 28.32 -29.19 -17.46
CA LEU A 162 28.85 -28.48 -16.29
C LEU A 162 29.86 -29.33 -15.49
N PHE A 163 29.82 -30.65 -15.63
CA PHE A 163 30.61 -31.61 -14.85
C PHE A 163 31.48 -32.52 -15.73
N THR A 164 31.16 -32.67 -17.00
CA THR A 164 31.81 -33.57 -17.97
C THR A 164 32.04 -32.85 -19.29
N GLU A 165 32.86 -33.42 -20.19
CA GLU A 165 33.15 -32.82 -21.50
C GLU A 165 32.10 -33.17 -22.57
N LYS A 166 31.04 -33.90 -22.20
CA LYS A 166 30.02 -34.38 -23.13
C LYS A 166 28.62 -34.04 -22.64
N ALA A 167 27.76 -33.67 -23.58
CA ALA A 167 26.34 -33.49 -23.32
C ALA A 167 25.67 -34.83 -22.98
N ALA A 168 24.58 -34.77 -22.23
CA ALA A 168 23.72 -35.93 -22.06
C ALA A 168 23.05 -36.30 -23.39
N THR A 169 22.76 -37.59 -23.57
CA THR A 169 21.81 -38.05 -24.57
C THR A 169 20.42 -38.08 -23.93
N VAL A 170 19.50 -37.26 -24.43
CA VAL A 170 18.11 -37.22 -23.94
C VAL A 170 17.19 -37.92 -24.95
N ARG A 171 16.41 -38.89 -24.48
CA ARG A 171 15.29 -39.46 -25.24
C ARG A 171 13.99 -38.89 -24.69
N HIS A 172 13.08 -38.51 -25.58
CA HIS A 172 11.76 -37.99 -25.21
C HIS A 172 10.66 -38.94 -25.72
N PRO A 173 10.45 -40.10 -25.06
CA PRO A 173 9.52 -41.14 -25.52
C PRO A 173 8.04 -40.77 -25.44
N LEU A 174 7.59 -40.05 -24.41
CA LEU A 174 6.20 -39.59 -24.24
C LEU A 174 6.18 -38.06 -24.33
N CYS A 175 5.28 -37.49 -25.12
CA CYS A 175 5.15 -36.04 -25.28
C CYS A 175 3.68 -35.60 -25.20
N TYR A 176 3.40 -34.64 -24.32
CA TYR A 176 2.10 -34.02 -24.19
C TYR A 176 1.55 -33.48 -25.52
N HIS A 177 2.40 -32.86 -26.34
CA HIS A 177 2.02 -32.34 -27.66
C HIS A 177 1.80 -33.42 -28.73
N ARG A 178 2.16 -34.69 -28.47
CA ARG A 178 1.84 -35.84 -29.35
C ARG A 178 0.58 -36.59 -28.91
N GLY A 179 -0.12 -36.11 -27.88
CA GLY A 179 -1.34 -36.73 -27.35
C GLY A 179 -1.13 -37.62 -26.11
N ASP A 180 0.09 -37.68 -25.56
CA ASP A 180 0.35 -38.37 -24.30
C ASP A 180 -0.11 -37.54 -23.09
N PRO A 181 -0.39 -38.15 -21.92
CA PRO A 181 -0.86 -37.41 -20.73
C PRO A 181 0.20 -36.49 -20.09
N TYR A 182 1.48 -36.62 -20.46
CA TYR A 182 2.59 -35.83 -19.94
C TYR A 182 3.84 -35.97 -20.84
N CYS A 183 4.83 -35.10 -20.64
CA CYS A 183 6.15 -35.25 -21.26
C CYS A 183 7.07 -36.08 -20.36
N MET A 184 7.74 -37.09 -20.91
CA MET A 184 8.71 -37.93 -20.19
C MET A 184 10.06 -37.91 -20.89
N TYR A 185 11.09 -37.48 -20.17
CA TYR A 185 12.47 -37.38 -20.66
C TYR A 185 13.37 -38.40 -19.96
N GLU A 186 14.09 -39.18 -20.74
CA GLU A 186 15.14 -40.08 -20.27
C GLU A 186 16.51 -39.49 -20.58
N VAL A 187 17.20 -39.03 -19.55
CA VAL A 187 18.52 -38.40 -19.66
C VAL A 187 19.59 -39.43 -19.32
N ASN A 188 20.49 -39.71 -20.26
CA ASN A 188 21.64 -40.61 -20.07
C ASN A 188 22.95 -39.83 -20.24
N TRP A 189 23.90 -40.01 -19.33
CA TRP A 189 25.22 -39.40 -19.44
C TRP A 189 26.33 -40.45 -19.26
N ASP A 190 27.51 -40.17 -19.82
CA ASP A 190 28.64 -41.10 -19.76
C ASP A 190 29.10 -41.31 -18.31
N ARG A 191 29.45 -42.56 -17.97
CA ARG A 191 30.03 -42.91 -16.66
C ARG A 191 31.49 -42.47 -16.60
N SER A 192 31.95 -41.96 -15.45
CA SER A 192 33.37 -41.65 -15.26
C SER A 192 34.23 -42.92 -15.37
N ILE A 193 35.43 -42.77 -15.93
CA ILE A 193 36.34 -43.88 -16.26
C ILE A 193 36.79 -44.58 -14.96
N SER A 194 36.97 -43.82 -13.88
CA SER A 194 37.34 -44.35 -12.56
C SER A 194 36.31 -45.34 -12.01
N ARG A 195 35.00 -45.18 -12.29
CA ARG A 195 33.97 -46.13 -11.84
C ARG A 195 34.00 -47.45 -12.59
N SER A 196 34.24 -47.43 -13.89
CA SER A 196 34.39 -48.67 -14.69
C SER A 196 35.59 -49.48 -14.21
N ILE A 197 36.70 -48.81 -13.90
CA ILE A 197 37.91 -49.44 -13.36
C ILE A 197 37.70 -49.90 -11.91
N ARG A 198 36.93 -49.17 -11.11
CA ARG A 198 36.52 -49.59 -9.76
C ARG A 198 35.75 -50.92 -9.80
N LEU A 199 34.87 -51.10 -10.79
CA LEU A 199 34.11 -52.35 -10.97
C LEU A 199 35.04 -53.51 -11.35
N VAL A 200 35.93 -53.30 -12.34
CA VAL A 200 36.94 -54.30 -12.75
C VAL A 200 37.82 -54.69 -11.56
N ARG A 201 38.28 -53.70 -10.78
CA ARG A 201 39.02 -53.94 -9.54
C ARG A 201 38.23 -54.81 -8.57
N ASN A 202 37.00 -54.43 -8.24
CA ASN A 202 36.20 -55.15 -7.26
C ASN A 202 35.95 -56.61 -7.69
N ILE A 203 35.68 -56.84 -8.99
CA ILE A 203 35.52 -58.18 -9.55
C ILE A 203 36.84 -58.97 -9.45
N PHE A 204 37.96 -58.39 -9.84
CA PHE A 204 39.28 -59.03 -9.77
C PHE A 204 39.68 -59.37 -8.32
N THR A 205 39.44 -58.46 -7.38
CA THR A 205 39.69 -58.70 -5.96
C THR A 205 38.81 -59.84 -5.42
N ALA A 206 37.51 -59.85 -5.75
CA ALA A 206 36.61 -60.93 -5.33
C ALA A 206 37.05 -62.31 -5.89
N LEU A 207 37.39 -62.39 -7.18
CA LEU A 207 37.93 -63.60 -7.80
C LEU A 207 39.24 -64.04 -7.13
N SER A 208 40.13 -63.10 -6.83
CA SER A 208 41.40 -63.40 -6.17
C SER A 208 41.21 -63.96 -4.76
N SER A 209 40.24 -63.45 -4.00
CA SER A 209 39.91 -63.95 -2.66
C SER A 209 39.37 -65.39 -2.68
N PHE A 210 38.84 -65.85 -3.80
CA PHE A 210 38.39 -67.24 -3.98
C PHE A 210 39.50 -68.17 -4.51
N ILE A 211 40.30 -67.68 -5.46
CA ILE A 211 41.34 -68.49 -6.12
C ILE A 211 42.54 -68.74 -5.20
N VAL A 212 42.94 -67.76 -4.39
CA VAL A 212 44.13 -67.87 -3.52
C VAL A 212 44.00 -69.01 -2.48
N PRO A 213 42.88 -69.16 -1.72
CA PRO A 213 42.70 -70.29 -0.80
C PRO A 213 42.72 -71.65 -1.49
N VAL A 214 42.07 -71.75 -2.66
CA VAL A 214 42.03 -73.01 -3.44
C VAL A 214 43.43 -73.38 -3.94
N ALA A 215 44.18 -72.40 -4.45
CA ALA A 215 45.57 -72.57 -4.88
C ALA A 215 46.50 -72.97 -3.73
N ILE A 216 46.24 -72.52 -2.49
CA ILE A 216 47.04 -72.89 -1.31
C ILE A 216 46.94 -74.39 -1.02
N VAL A 217 45.73 -74.94 -1.15
CA VAL A 217 45.40 -76.33 -0.84
C VAL A 217 45.76 -77.28 -1.99
N MET A 218 45.50 -76.90 -3.25
CA MET A 218 45.52 -77.81 -4.39
C MET A 218 46.82 -77.82 -5.20
N LEU A 219 47.68 -76.81 -5.08
CA LEU A 219 48.86 -76.66 -5.95
C LEU A 219 50.19 -76.93 -5.23
N ALA A 220 51.14 -77.53 -5.98
CA ALA A 220 52.49 -77.78 -5.51
C ALA A 220 53.26 -76.47 -5.19
N ALA A 221 54.16 -76.54 -4.22
CA ALA A 221 54.84 -75.36 -3.65
C ALA A 221 55.38 -74.33 -4.67
N PRO A 222 56.12 -74.70 -5.74
CA PRO A 222 56.69 -73.70 -6.66
C PRO A 222 55.63 -73.05 -7.58
N VAL A 223 54.59 -73.80 -7.97
CA VAL A 223 53.51 -73.28 -8.81
C VAL A 223 52.58 -72.39 -7.98
N ARG A 224 52.33 -72.78 -6.72
CA ARG A 224 51.54 -72.04 -5.75
C ARG A 224 52.14 -70.66 -5.46
N THR A 225 53.44 -70.58 -5.14
CA THR A 225 54.09 -69.29 -4.84
C THR A 225 54.09 -68.35 -6.02
N LEU A 226 54.30 -68.85 -7.25
CA LEU A 226 54.25 -68.05 -8.46
C LEU A 226 52.83 -67.52 -8.76
N LEU A 227 51.81 -68.36 -8.62
CA LEU A 227 50.42 -67.96 -8.86
C LEU A 227 49.94 -66.91 -7.84
N ILE A 228 50.19 -67.14 -6.55
CA ILE A 228 49.75 -66.22 -5.49
C ILE A 228 50.48 -64.88 -5.61
N SER A 229 51.78 -64.88 -5.86
CA SER A 229 52.54 -63.64 -6.06
C SER A 229 52.05 -62.86 -7.29
N GLY A 230 51.71 -63.54 -8.39
CA GLY A 230 51.11 -62.91 -9.57
C GLY A 230 49.73 -62.29 -9.29
N ILE A 231 48.87 -62.97 -8.52
CA ILE A 231 47.54 -62.46 -8.15
C ILE A 231 47.64 -61.25 -7.21
N VAL A 232 48.57 -61.28 -6.24
CA VAL A 232 48.82 -60.14 -5.33
C VAL A 232 49.37 -58.95 -6.12
N ALA A 233 50.35 -59.17 -6.99
CA ALA A 233 50.89 -58.12 -7.87
C ALA A 233 49.80 -57.53 -8.78
N GLY A 234 48.95 -58.36 -9.38
CA GLY A 234 47.82 -57.91 -10.20
C GLY A 234 46.82 -57.04 -9.43
N ASN A 235 46.48 -57.40 -8.20
CA ASN A 235 45.61 -56.58 -7.34
C ASN A 235 46.23 -55.22 -7.03
N ILE A 236 47.54 -55.20 -6.70
CA ILE A 236 48.27 -53.96 -6.44
C ILE A 236 48.28 -53.07 -7.69
N ILE A 237 48.57 -53.62 -8.87
CA ILE A 237 48.60 -52.88 -10.13
C ILE A 237 47.24 -52.27 -10.46
N ILE A 238 46.16 -53.06 -10.39
CA ILE A 238 44.81 -52.56 -10.68
C ILE A 238 44.37 -51.49 -9.67
N GLN A 239 44.73 -51.65 -8.39
CA GLN A 239 44.47 -50.64 -7.35
C GLN A 239 45.25 -49.35 -7.60
N LEU A 240 46.51 -49.43 -8.04
CA LEU A 240 47.32 -48.26 -8.41
C LEU A 240 46.76 -47.54 -9.64
N ILE A 241 46.32 -48.27 -10.67
CA ILE A 241 45.66 -47.69 -11.86
C ILE A 241 44.38 -46.97 -11.47
N TYR A 242 43.55 -47.59 -10.61
CA TYR A 242 42.34 -46.99 -10.09
C TYR A 242 42.62 -45.68 -9.33
N LEU A 243 43.55 -45.71 -8.37
CA LEU A 243 43.93 -44.54 -7.58
C LEU A 243 44.52 -43.42 -8.44
N PHE A 244 45.29 -43.78 -9.48
CA PHE A 244 45.85 -42.81 -10.41
C PHE A 244 44.77 -42.08 -11.20
N ILE A 245 43.80 -42.83 -11.73
CA ILE A 245 42.70 -42.27 -12.54
C ILE A 245 41.72 -41.48 -11.67
N GLU A 246 41.40 -41.97 -10.47
CA GLU A 246 40.58 -41.23 -9.50
C GLU A 246 41.24 -39.91 -9.08
N ASN A 247 42.55 -39.93 -8.78
CA ASN A 247 43.28 -38.71 -8.45
C ASN A 247 43.38 -37.74 -9.63
N LYS A 248 43.49 -38.25 -10.86
CA LYS A 248 43.51 -37.42 -12.06
C LYS A 248 42.15 -36.73 -12.27
N GLU A 249 41.05 -37.49 -12.21
CA GLU A 249 39.68 -36.95 -12.32
C GLU A 249 39.40 -35.91 -11.21
N LEU A 250 39.85 -36.17 -9.98
CA LEU A 250 39.73 -35.22 -8.86
C LEU A 250 40.53 -33.94 -9.10
N ARG A 251 41.77 -34.03 -9.59
CA ARG A 251 42.60 -32.85 -9.91
C ARG A 251 42.00 -32.03 -11.04
N ASP A 252 41.54 -32.67 -12.10
CA ASP A 252 40.92 -31.98 -13.25
C ASP A 252 39.62 -31.28 -12.80
N GLY A 253 38.83 -31.93 -11.94
CA GLY A 253 37.64 -31.33 -11.32
C GLY A 253 37.96 -30.12 -10.43
N LEU A 254 38.97 -30.23 -9.55
CA LEU A 254 39.44 -29.13 -8.71
C LEU A 254 40.07 -27.98 -9.53
N GLY A 255 40.75 -28.30 -10.63
CA GLY A 255 41.34 -27.33 -11.56
C GLY A 255 40.27 -26.43 -12.20
N ARG A 256 39.18 -27.03 -12.70
CA ARG A 256 38.04 -26.28 -13.27
C ARG A 256 37.34 -25.39 -12.23
N GLN A 257 37.23 -25.86 -10.99
CA GLN A 257 36.74 -25.05 -9.87
C GLN A 257 37.70 -23.89 -9.54
N GLY A 258 39.00 -24.13 -9.60
CA GLY A 258 40.05 -23.11 -9.38
C GLY A 258 40.09 -22.03 -10.46
N GLU A 259 39.93 -22.39 -11.75
CA GLU A 259 39.85 -21.41 -12.85
C GLU A 259 38.60 -20.53 -12.74
N SER A 260 37.46 -21.13 -12.39
CA SER A 260 36.24 -20.39 -12.09
C SER A 260 36.46 -19.42 -10.92
N ALA A 261 37.07 -19.90 -9.83
CA ALA A 261 37.45 -19.06 -8.68
C ALA A 261 38.36 -17.88 -9.08
N ARG A 262 39.33 -18.11 -9.97
CA ARG A 262 40.24 -17.06 -10.46
C ARG A 262 39.50 -16.01 -11.30
N SER A 263 38.56 -16.42 -12.15
CA SER A 263 37.72 -15.49 -12.91
C SER A 263 36.89 -14.60 -11.98
N TYR A 264 36.39 -15.15 -10.87
CA TYR A 264 35.66 -14.38 -9.86
C TYR A 264 36.55 -13.38 -9.10
N ILE A 265 37.78 -13.76 -8.76
CA ILE A 265 38.73 -12.82 -8.13
C ILE A 265 39.04 -11.64 -9.05
N LEU A 266 39.17 -11.88 -10.36
CA LEU A 266 39.38 -10.83 -11.34
C LEU A 266 38.17 -9.88 -11.42
N GLU A 267 36.95 -10.41 -11.44
CA GLU A 267 35.73 -9.61 -11.41
C GLU A 267 35.59 -8.79 -10.12
N ILE A 268 35.89 -9.39 -8.96
CA ILE A 268 35.89 -8.71 -7.66
C ILE A 268 36.90 -7.56 -7.65
N ASN A 269 38.11 -7.78 -8.17
CA ASN A 269 39.14 -6.76 -8.25
C ASN A 269 38.74 -5.58 -9.15
N GLU A 270 38.06 -5.85 -10.26
CA GLU A 270 37.51 -4.82 -11.13
C GLU A 270 36.45 -3.96 -10.41
N ARG A 271 35.51 -4.60 -9.72
CA ARG A 271 34.50 -3.91 -8.89
C ARG A 271 35.16 -3.09 -7.77
N TYR A 272 36.20 -3.62 -7.14
CA TYR A 272 36.94 -2.90 -6.10
C TYR A 272 37.64 -1.65 -6.64
N ARG A 273 38.32 -1.75 -7.79
CA ARG A 273 38.96 -0.61 -8.45
C ARG A 273 37.94 0.48 -8.78
N ASN A 274 36.78 0.11 -9.29
CA ASN A 274 35.68 1.03 -9.60
C ASN A 274 35.19 1.77 -8.34
N ALA A 275 35.04 1.06 -7.22
CA ALA A 275 34.67 1.66 -5.93
C ALA A 275 35.76 2.61 -5.39
N ALA A 276 37.04 2.30 -5.60
CA ALA A 276 38.15 3.16 -5.17
C ALA A 276 38.14 4.52 -5.89
N ILE A 277 37.84 4.56 -7.20
CA ILE A 277 37.73 5.82 -7.96
C ILE A 277 36.62 6.70 -7.39
N MET A 278 35.45 6.11 -7.11
CA MET A 278 34.33 6.83 -6.50
C MET A 278 34.71 7.43 -5.14
N LYS A 279 35.47 6.67 -4.33
CA LYS A 279 35.97 7.13 -3.04
C LYS A 279 36.90 8.35 -3.18
N ASP A 280 37.88 8.29 -4.09
CA ASP A 280 38.87 9.35 -4.25
C ASP A 280 38.22 10.66 -4.77
N ILE A 281 37.27 10.55 -5.72
CA ILE A 281 36.46 11.70 -6.17
C ILE A 281 35.64 12.27 -5.00
N GLY A 282 35.04 11.41 -4.18
CA GLY A 282 34.31 11.83 -2.99
C GLY A 282 35.20 12.59 -1.98
N GLN A 283 36.45 12.17 -1.80
CA GLN A 283 37.40 12.86 -0.93
C GLN A 283 37.82 14.23 -1.48
N ALA A 284 38.10 14.33 -2.77
CA ALA A 284 38.44 15.61 -3.42
C ALA A 284 37.28 16.62 -3.29
N ALA A 285 36.04 16.15 -3.47
CA ALA A 285 34.83 16.94 -3.32
C ALA A 285 34.61 17.50 -1.91
N ALA A 286 35.08 16.79 -0.89
CA ALA A 286 34.97 17.25 0.49
C ALA A 286 36.01 18.33 0.85
N ALA A 287 37.16 18.35 0.17
CA ALA A 287 38.28 19.24 0.49
C ALA A 287 38.27 20.56 -0.29
N ILE A 288 37.62 20.61 -1.45
CA ILE A 288 37.72 21.73 -2.39
C ILE A 288 36.36 22.44 -2.48
N LEU A 289 36.33 23.74 -2.16
CA LEU A 289 35.14 24.60 -2.24
C LEU A 289 35.09 25.45 -3.52
N ASP A 290 36.05 25.27 -4.42
CA ASP A 290 36.06 25.90 -5.73
C ASP A 290 35.77 24.85 -6.81
N ILE A 291 34.73 25.10 -7.61
CA ILE A 291 34.26 24.14 -8.61
C ILE A 291 35.35 23.87 -9.66
N ASP A 292 36.10 24.88 -10.08
CA ASP A 292 37.10 24.73 -11.14
C ASP A 292 38.31 23.93 -10.62
N LEU A 293 38.75 24.18 -9.38
CA LEU A 293 39.83 23.42 -8.74
C LEU A 293 39.44 21.96 -8.45
N LEU A 294 38.17 21.71 -8.09
CA LEU A 294 37.65 20.36 -7.88
C LEU A 294 37.74 19.57 -9.18
N LEU A 295 37.25 20.14 -10.27
CA LEU A 295 37.21 19.47 -11.57
C LEU A 295 38.62 19.16 -12.10
N ASP A 296 39.60 20.02 -11.85
CA ASP A 296 41.00 19.76 -12.18
C ASP A 296 41.56 18.55 -11.38
N SER A 297 41.18 18.41 -10.11
CA SER A 297 41.56 17.26 -9.28
C SER A 297 40.85 15.98 -9.70
N VAL A 298 39.57 16.06 -10.06
CA VAL A 298 38.81 14.93 -10.64
C VAL A 298 39.46 14.48 -11.95
N ALA A 299 39.85 15.40 -12.83
CA ALA A 299 40.56 15.07 -14.07
C ALA A 299 41.87 14.30 -13.79
N LEU A 300 42.61 14.68 -12.75
CA LEU A 300 43.84 13.97 -12.35
C LEU A 300 43.55 12.54 -11.84
N ILE A 301 42.50 12.36 -11.04
CA ILE A 301 42.06 11.05 -10.52
C ILE A 301 41.63 10.14 -11.68
N LEU A 302 40.85 10.66 -12.63
CA LEU A 302 40.42 9.92 -13.81
C LEU A 302 41.63 9.45 -14.62
N ASN A 303 42.63 10.31 -14.86
CA ASN A 303 43.87 9.95 -15.56
C ASN A 303 44.67 8.84 -14.86
N LYS A 304 44.66 8.84 -13.52
CA LYS A 304 45.44 7.87 -12.73
C LYS A 304 44.80 6.48 -12.69
N HIS A 305 43.47 6.42 -12.69
CA HIS A 305 42.74 5.18 -12.41
C HIS A 305 42.01 4.57 -13.61
N LEU A 306 41.75 5.35 -14.66
CA LEU A 306 41.14 4.87 -15.89
C LEU A 306 42.21 4.66 -16.97
N PRO A 307 42.07 3.64 -17.83
CA PRO A 307 43.02 3.34 -18.91
C PRO A 307 42.80 4.24 -20.15
N TYR A 308 42.43 5.51 -19.94
CA TYR A 308 42.15 6.47 -21.00
C TYR A 308 43.19 7.57 -21.01
N ASP A 309 43.80 7.83 -22.17
CA ASP A 309 44.91 8.79 -22.31
C ASP A 309 44.42 10.25 -22.36
N ARG A 310 43.14 10.48 -22.63
CA ARG A 310 42.50 11.80 -22.63
C ARG A 310 41.17 11.81 -21.92
N GLY A 311 40.92 12.91 -21.21
CA GLY A 311 39.62 13.19 -20.61
C GLY A 311 39.37 14.68 -20.46
N MET A 312 38.12 15.11 -20.67
CA MET A 312 37.69 16.49 -20.44
C MET A 312 36.33 16.54 -19.73
N ILE A 313 36.16 17.55 -18.90
CA ILE A 313 34.92 17.88 -18.20
C ILE A 313 34.49 19.27 -18.65
N MET A 314 33.26 19.36 -19.13
CA MET A 314 32.64 20.60 -19.57
C MET A 314 31.37 20.84 -18.76
N LEU A 315 31.11 22.06 -18.32
CA LEU A 315 29.92 22.40 -17.55
C LEU A 315 29.08 23.46 -18.25
N PHE A 316 27.77 23.47 -17.99
CA PHE A 316 26.89 24.55 -18.40
C PHE A 316 27.22 25.85 -17.65
N ASP A 317 27.08 26.96 -18.37
CA ASP A 317 27.02 28.29 -17.78
C ASP A 317 25.70 28.51 -17.01
N LYS A 318 25.64 29.57 -16.19
CA LYS A 318 24.49 29.85 -15.29
C LYS A 318 23.13 29.94 -15.99
N ASP A 319 23.11 30.28 -17.28
CA ASP A 319 21.90 30.41 -18.11
C ASP A 319 21.51 29.11 -18.84
N GLY A 320 22.26 28.01 -18.67
CA GLY A 320 21.97 26.68 -19.21
C GLY A 320 22.08 26.52 -20.73
N GLY A 321 22.39 27.59 -21.48
CA GLY A 321 22.45 27.57 -22.95
C GLY A 321 23.82 27.27 -23.58
N THR A 322 24.88 27.35 -22.77
CA THR A 322 26.27 27.32 -23.25
C THR A 322 27.09 26.35 -22.41
N ILE A 323 27.89 25.49 -23.06
CA ILE A 323 28.82 24.57 -22.39
C ILE A 323 30.25 25.09 -22.52
N LEU A 324 30.96 25.11 -21.39
CA LEU A 324 32.32 25.59 -21.24
C LEU A 324 33.25 24.48 -20.78
N PHE A 325 34.45 24.39 -21.36
CA PHE A 325 35.51 23.52 -20.86
C PHE A 325 35.96 24.00 -19.47
N LYS A 326 35.97 23.09 -18.50
CA LYS A 326 36.39 23.39 -17.13
C LYS A 326 37.70 22.72 -16.75
N ALA A 327 37.83 21.42 -17.01
CA ALA A 327 39.01 20.64 -16.65
C ALA A 327 39.29 19.52 -17.65
N GLY A 328 40.54 19.03 -17.70
CA GLY A 328 40.89 17.91 -18.56
C GLY A 328 42.38 17.56 -18.53
N TYR A 329 42.71 16.37 -19.04
CA TYR A 329 44.05 15.79 -19.07
C TYR A 329 44.36 15.17 -20.45
N GLY A 330 45.65 15.02 -20.75
CA GLY A 330 46.13 14.47 -22.03
C GLY A 330 46.19 15.48 -23.20
N PHE A 331 46.02 16.78 -22.92
CA PHE A 331 46.14 17.88 -23.89
C PHE A 331 47.50 18.59 -23.79
N SER A 332 48.04 19.09 -24.90
CA SER A 332 49.21 19.97 -24.87
C SER A 332 48.84 21.34 -24.24
N LEU A 333 49.84 22.10 -23.78
CA LEU A 333 49.60 23.43 -23.18
C LEU A 333 48.88 24.37 -24.16
N THR A 334 49.24 24.32 -25.45
CA THR A 334 48.59 25.11 -26.51
C THR A 334 47.14 24.67 -26.77
N ASP A 335 46.86 23.37 -26.71
CA ASP A 335 45.50 22.84 -26.93
C ASP A 335 44.59 23.17 -25.75
N ARG A 336 45.11 23.11 -24.51
CA ARG A 336 44.33 23.44 -23.31
C ARG A 336 43.90 24.91 -23.29
N ASP A 337 44.77 25.82 -23.72
CA ASP A 337 44.45 27.25 -23.83
C ASP A 337 43.45 27.55 -24.95
N ALA A 338 43.51 26.80 -26.06
CA ALA A 338 42.50 26.88 -27.12
C ALA A 338 41.13 26.36 -26.64
N LEU A 339 41.10 25.27 -25.87
CA LEU A 339 39.87 24.69 -25.32
C LEU A 339 39.20 25.59 -24.29
N LYS A 340 39.96 26.24 -23.39
CA LYS A 340 39.42 27.21 -22.41
C LYS A 340 38.76 28.42 -23.08
N LYS A 341 39.19 28.80 -24.28
CA LYS A 341 38.60 29.89 -25.08
C LYS A 341 37.46 29.42 -25.98
N SER A 342 37.27 28.11 -26.11
CA SER A 342 36.21 27.54 -26.93
C SER A 342 34.90 27.51 -26.16
N VAL A 343 33.86 28.09 -26.75
CA VAL A 343 32.52 28.19 -26.18
C VAL A 343 31.58 27.43 -27.10
N ILE A 344 30.84 26.46 -26.58
CA ILE A 344 29.85 25.70 -27.35
C ILE A 344 28.46 26.21 -26.97
N ASN A 345 27.83 26.95 -27.86
CA ASN A 345 26.47 27.46 -27.67
C ASN A 345 25.47 26.42 -28.20
N LEU A 346 24.73 25.77 -27.31
CA LEU A 346 23.74 24.75 -27.71
C LEU A 346 22.47 25.35 -28.33
N LYS A 347 22.29 26.68 -28.27
CA LYS A 347 21.15 27.38 -28.88
C LYS A 347 21.38 27.74 -30.36
N ASP A 348 22.61 27.62 -30.87
CA ASP A 348 22.87 27.76 -32.30
C ASP A 348 22.36 26.52 -33.05
N ASN A 349 21.73 26.72 -34.22
CA ASN A 349 21.21 25.65 -35.11
C ASN A 349 22.29 24.66 -35.61
N ASN A 350 23.54 24.90 -35.24
CA ASN A 350 24.70 24.09 -35.56
C ASN A 350 25.16 23.23 -34.37
N TYR A 351 24.39 23.02 -33.28
CA TYR A 351 24.73 22.15 -32.13
C TYR A 351 23.55 21.29 -31.61
N THR A 352 22.56 21.04 -32.46
CA THR A 352 21.25 20.45 -32.09
C THR A 352 21.33 18.93 -31.83
N GLU A 353 22.26 18.23 -32.46
CA GLU A 353 22.45 16.78 -32.29
C GLU A 353 23.11 16.50 -30.93
N LEU A 354 24.12 17.28 -30.56
CA LEU A 354 24.75 17.21 -29.24
C LEU A 354 23.77 17.59 -28.11
N ALA A 355 22.94 18.62 -28.29
CA ALA A 355 21.91 18.98 -27.31
C ALA A 355 20.89 17.84 -27.10
N THR A 356 20.43 17.20 -28.18
CA THR A 356 19.47 16.09 -28.11
C THR A 356 20.05 14.87 -27.37
N ILE A 357 21.36 14.62 -27.52
CA ILE A 357 22.07 13.56 -26.78
C ILE A 357 22.28 13.96 -25.31
N ILE A 358 22.66 15.22 -25.02
CA ILE A 358 22.93 15.68 -23.66
C ILE A 358 21.67 15.76 -22.79
N PHE A 359 20.48 15.89 -23.40
CA PHE A 359 19.20 16.02 -22.72
C PHE A 359 18.25 14.80 -22.87
N SER A 360 18.61 13.75 -23.64
CA SER A 360 17.82 12.50 -23.72
C SER A 360 18.11 11.54 -22.57
N ASP A 361 17.14 10.73 -22.14
CA ASP A 361 17.27 9.90 -20.93
C ASP A 361 18.42 8.88 -20.98
N ASP A 362 18.72 8.31 -22.15
CA ASP A 362 19.81 7.34 -22.34
C ASP A 362 21.10 7.92 -22.96
N GLY A 363 21.13 9.23 -23.20
CA GLY A 363 22.13 9.91 -24.02
C GLY A 363 23.58 9.65 -23.62
N CYS A 364 24.23 8.73 -24.30
CA CYS A 364 25.67 8.50 -24.28
C CYS A 364 26.13 8.45 -25.74
N LEU A 365 27.15 9.23 -26.08
CA LEU A 365 27.74 9.17 -27.41
C LEU A 365 28.98 8.28 -27.34
N ILE A 366 28.98 7.18 -28.09
CA ILE A 366 30.08 6.21 -28.10
C ILE A 366 30.64 6.12 -29.51
N ILE A 367 31.93 6.40 -29.65
CA ILE A 367 32.64 6.30 -30.93
C ILE A 367 33.88 5.42 -30.72
N ASN A 368 33.77 4.17 -31.15
CA ASN A 368 34.84 3.16 -31.05
C ASN A 368 35.94 3.33 -32.11
N ASP A 369 35.61 3.90 -33.28
CA ASP A 369 36.57 4.18 -34.35
C ASP A 369 36.10 5.37 -35.19
N VAL A 370 36.76 6.51 -35.01
CA VAL A 370 36.43 7.75 -35.73
C VAL A 370 36.65 7.60 -37.23
N ASN A 371 37.63 6.82 -37.69
CA ASN A 371 37.96 6.72 -39.11
C ASN A 371 36.87 5.99 -39.92
N LYS A 372 36.09 5.11 -39.28
CA LYS A 372 34.91 4.46 -39.91
C LYS A 372 33.73 5.40 -40.12
N ILE A 373 33.62 6.45 -39.29
CA ILE A 373 32.45 7.35 -39.24
C ILE A 373 32.79 8.75 -39.79
N LYS A 374 34.06 9.01 -40.12
CA LYS A 374 34.61 10.32 -40.53
C LYS A 374 33.81 11.09 -41.60
N LYS A 375 33.15 10.38 -42.53
CA LYS A 375 32.29 10.97 -43.59
C LYS A 375 30.85 11.28 -43.15
N LYS A 376 30.38 10.68 -42.05
CA LYS A 376 29.00 10.79 -41.53
C LYS A 376 28.82 11.78 -40.38
N PHE A 377 29.91 12.30 -39.80
CA PHE A 377 29.78 13.31 -38.74
C PHE A 377 29.16 14.61 -39.25
N SER A 378 28.20 15.14 -38.50
CA SER A 378 27.77 16.54 -38.54
C SER A 378 28.95 17.48 -38.23
N LEU A 379 28.87 18.75 -38.64
CA LEU A 379 29.90 19.76 -38.35
C LEU A 379 30.19 19.85 -36.82
N GLU A 380 29.15 19.62 -36.01
CA GLU A 380 29.13 19.50 -34.54
C GLU A 380 30.11 18.49 -33.98
N LEU A 381 29.94 17.23 -34.39
CA LEU A 381 30.72 16.10 -33.91
C LEU A 381 32.15 16.15 -34.44
N ARG A 382 32.37 16.77 -35.61
CA ARG A 382 33.73 17.04 -36.13
C ARG A 382 34.45 18.07 -35.28
N ASP A 383 33.79 19.15 -34.87
CA ASP A 383 34.38 20.18 -34.00
C ASP A 383 34.74 19.59 -32.63
N LEU A 384 33.83 18.82 -32.02
CA LEU A 384 34.09 18.11 -30.75
C LEU A 384 35.21 17.07 -30.90
N HIS A 385 35.22 16.29 -31.98
CA HIS A 385 36.29 15.34 -32.28
C HIS A 385 37.64 16.03 -32.49
N ASN A 386 37.69 17.13 -33.25
CA ASN A 386 38.92 17.89 -33.48
C ASN A 386 39.47 18.45 -32.15
N LYS A 387 38.58 18.84 -31.23
CA LYS A 387 38.90 19.30 -29.88
C LYS A 387 39.41 18.18 -28.96
N LEU A 388 38.83 16.98 -29.05
CA LEU A 388 39.28 15.79 -28.30
C LEU A 388 40.56 15.16 -28.87
N GLY A 389 40.76 15.21 -30.19
CA GLY A 389 41.94 14.75 -30.92
C GLY A 389 42.23 13.24 -30.86
N GLY A 390 41.23 12.39 -30.59
CA GLY A 390 41.41 10.94 -30.38
C GLY A 390 40.76 10.01 -31.40
N GLU A 391 41.28 8.79 -31.55
CA GLU A 391 40.75 7.77 -32.49
C GLU A 391 39.46 7.09 -31.99
N SER A 392 39.22 7.10 -30.67
CA SER A 392 38.00 6.59 -30.04
C SER A 392 37.65 7.41 -28.80
N PHE A 393 36.38 7.75 -28.59
CA PHE A 393 35.93 8.53 -27.43
C PHE A 393 34.48 8.24 -27.04
N VAL A 394 34.16 8.54 -25.78
CA VAL A 394 32.84 8.42 -25.17
C VAL A 394 32.47 9.72 -24.46
N CYS A 395 31.22 10.16 -24.61
CA CYS A 395 30.69 11.36 -23.95
C CYS A 395 29.44 11.01 -23.13
N ILE A 396 29.47 11.36 -21.84
CA ILE A 396 28.43 11.03 -20.87
C ILE A 396 27.98 12.32 -20.16
N PRO A 397 26.67 12.59 -20.07
CA PRO A 397 26.17 13.78 -19.41
C PRO A 397 26.40 13.71 -17.90
N VAL A 398 26.90 14.80 -17.33
CA VAL A 398 27.03 15.01 -15.88
C VAL A 398 25.69 15.53 -15.40
N ARG A 399 24.89 14.65 -14.78
CA ARG A 399 23.53 14.97 -14.33
C ARG A 399 23.39 14.84 -12.83
N TYR A 400 22.74 15.83 -12.22
CA TYR A 400 22.25 15.74 -10.85
C TYR A 400 20.72 15.70 -10.89
N LYS A 401 20.13 14.56 -10.51
CA LYS A 401 18.69 14.29 -10.68
C LYS A 401 18.26 14.43 -12.15
N ARG A 402 17.40 15.41 -12.46
CA ARG A 402 16.92 15.71 -13.83
C ARG A 402 17.65 16.90 -14.48
N GLU A 403 18.59 17.52 -13.77
CA GLU A 403 19.33 18.68 -14.26
C GLU A 403 20.66 18.22 -14.86
N ALA A 404 20.90 18.55 -16.14
CA ALA A 404 22.19 18.37 -16.77
C ALA A 404 23.10 19.53 -16.36
N LEU A 405 24.18 19.21 -15.65
CA LEU A 405 25.20 20.17 -15.22
C LEU A 405 26.33 20.29 -16.23
N GLY A 406 26.52 19.28 -17.10
CA GLY A 406 27.57 19.30 -18.11
C GLY A 406 27.79 17.97 -18.84
N LEU A 407 29.01 17.78 -19.35
CA LEU A 407 29.46 16.63 -20.13
C LEU A 407 30.84 16.16 -19.67
N LEU A 408 30.98 14.85 -19.47
CA LEU A 408 32.25 14.16 -19.25
C LEU A 408 32.62 13.41 -20.53
N CYS A 409 33.76 13.74 -21.12
CA CYS A 409 34.27 13.06 -22.32
C CYS A 409 35.58 12.35 -22.01
N LEU A 410 35.71 11.09 -22.41
CA LEU A 410 36.90 10.27 -22.21
C LEU A 410 37.29 9.61 -23.54
N GLY A 411 38.57 9.40 -23.80
CA GLY A 411 39.00 8.77 -25.06
C GLY A 411 40.49 8.49 -25.16
N ASN A 412 40.87 7.81 -26.24
CA ASN A 412 42.25 7.42 -26.53
C ASN A 412 42.74 8.06 -27.83
N VAL A 413 43.99 8.52 -27.80
CA VAL A 413 44.60 9.28 -28.91
C VAL A 413 45.27 8.35 -29.92
N HIS A 414 45.97 7.34 -29.42
CA HIS A 414 46.88 6.52 -30.23
C HIS A 414 46.41 5.08 -30.40
N VAL A 415 45.46 4.63 -29.59
CA VAL A 415 44.97 3.25 -29.57
C VAL A 415 43.45 3.25 -29.72
N ARG A 416 42.95 2.42 -30.63
CA ARG A 416 41.50 2.20 -30.77
C ARG A 416 41.01 1.35 -29.60
N HIS A 417 40.00 1.85 -28.91
CA HIS A 417 39.34 1.14 -27.83
C HIS A 417 37.87 0.88 -28.16
N THR A 418 37.39 -0.32 -27.85
CA THR A 418 35.97 -0.63 -27.94
C THR A 418 35.41 -0.58 -26.52
N PHE A 419 34.56 0.40 -26.26
CA PHE A 419 33.96 0.58 -24.94
C PHE A 419 32.98 -0.55 -24.62
N THR A 420 33.13 -1.16 -23.45
CA THR A 420 32.23 -2.20 -22.94
C THR A 420 31.08 -1.59 -22.13
N ASP A 421 29.96 -2.30 -22.01
CA ASP A 421 28.80 -1.81 -21.22
C ASP A 421 29.15 -1.58 -19.74
N SER A 422 30.01 -2.42 -19.17
CA SER A 422 30.51 -2.25 -17.81
C SER A 422 31.29 -0.94 -17.61
N GLU A 423 32.11 -0.56 -18.59
CA GLU A 423 32.83 0.72 -18.58
C GLU A 423 31.86 1.89 -18.70
N ILE A 424 30.83 1.77 -19.55
CA ILE A 424 29.80 2.81 -19.72
C ILE A 424 29.02 3.04 -18.44
N ILE A 425 28.59 1.96 -17.76
CA ILE A 425 27.89 2.02 -16.47
C ILE A 425 28.78 2.70 -15.41
N LEU A 426 30.06 2.33 -15.34
CA LEU A 426 31.02 2.96 -14.44
C LEU A 426 31.10 4.47 -14.69
N MET A 427 31.29 4.86 -15.95
CA MET A 427 31.46 6.27 -16.32
C MET A 427 30.18 7.09 -16.08
N LYS A 428 28.98 6.51 -16.28
CA LYS A 428 27.70 7.10 -15.87
C LYS A 428 27.65 7.33 -14.35
N GLY A 429 28.13 6.36 -13.57
CA GLY A 429 28.25 6.49 -12.11
C GLY A 429 29.22 7.61 -11.69
N LEU A 430 30.39 7.72 -12.35
CA LEU A 430 31.36 8.77 -12.10
C LEU A 430 30.81 10.17 -12.46
N ALA A 431 30.14 10.30 -13.61
CA ALA A 431 29.49 11.53 -14.02
C ALA A 431 28.44 11.98 -13.00
N SER A 432 27.67 11.04 -12.44
CA SER A 432 26.70 11.31 -11.39
C SER A 432 27.38 11.80 -10.10
N GLN A 433 28.49 11.17 -9.71
CA GLN A 433 29.24 11.58 -8.52
C GLN A 433 29.83 13.00 -8.65
N ILE A 434 30.39 13.33 -9.82
CA ILE A 434 30.89 14.68 -10.12
C ILE A 434 29.76 15.70 -9.99
N ALA A 435 28.57 15.36 -10.48
CA ALA A 435 27.40 16.23 -10.41
C ALA A 435 27.00 16.53 -8.94
N VAL A 436 27.00 15.51 -8.08
CA VAL A 436 26.73 15.66 -6.64
C VAL A 436 27.74 16.60 -5.99
N SER A 437 29.02 16.44 -6.28
CA SER A 437 30.10 17.25 -5.70
C SER A 437 29.99 18.73 -6.06
N ILE A 438 29.70 19.04 -7.33
CA ILE A 438 29.47 20.42 -7.80
C ILE A 438 28.28 21.04 -7.07
N SER A 439 27.19 20.28 -6.92
CA SER A 439 26.00 20.74 -6.22
C SER A 439 26.29 21.09 -4.74
N ASN A 440 27.12 20.30 -4.06
CA ASN A 440 27.46 20.54 -2.66
C ASN A 440 28.25 21.83 -2.46
N ILE A 441 29.23 22.09 -3.34
CA ILE A 441 30.03 23.32 -3.28
C ILE A 441 29.13 24.55 -3.43
N ARG A 442 28.21 24.54 -4.41
CA ARG A 442 27.24 25.62 -4.60
C ARG A 442 26.44 25.90 -3.32
N SER A 443 25.99 24.86 -2.63
CA SER A 443 25.26 24.98 -1.36
C SER A 443 26.08 25.65 -0.25
N ILE A 444 27.38 25.37 -0.16
CA ILE A 444 28.26 25.98 0.85
C ILE A 444 28.47 27.47 0.56
N THR A 445 28.65 27.86 -0.70
CA THR A 445 28.75 29.27 -1.09
C THR A 445 27.44 30.03 -0.77
N MET A 446 26.29 29.40 -1.01
CA MET A 446 24.98 29.96 -0.64
C MET A 446 24.82 30.22 0.87
N LEU A 447 25.52 29.46 1.72
CA LEU A 447 25.52 29.64 3.17
C LEU A 447 26.26 30.91 3.60
N GLN A 448 27.40 31.21 2.96
CA GLN A 448 28.14 32.46 3.22
C GLN A 448 27.33 33.69 2.81
N GLU A 449 26.61 33.61 1.69
CA GLU A 449 25.63 34.64 1.32
C GLU A 449 24.50 34.75 2.34
N SER A 450 24.16 33.64 3.00
CA SER A 450 23.18 33.62 4.09
C SER A 450 23.62 34.40 5.33
N GLU A 451 24.91 34.41 5.62
CA GLU A 451 25.48 35.20 6.71
C GLU A 451 25.38 36.70 6.42
N ALA A 452 25.66 37.11 5.18
CA ALA A 452 25.39 38.48 4.74
C ALA A 452 23.89 38.82 4.83
N ARG A 453 23.00 37.87 4.48
CA ARG A 453 21.55 38.01 4.68
C ARG A 453 21.17 38.15 6.16
N LEU A 454 21.87 37.53 7.10
CA LEU A 454 21.59 37.66 8.54
C LEU A 454 21.72 39.11 9.00
N ASN A 455 22.76 39.82 8.55
CA ASN A 455 22.95 41.23 8.90
C ASN A 455 21.82 42.11 8.36
N PHE A 456 21.37 41.85 7.12
CA PHE A 456 20.19 42.51 6.58
C PHE A 456 18.90 42.13 7.31
N ALA A 457 18.77 40.88 7.77
CA ALA A 457 17.63 40.44 8.56
C ALA A 457 17.57 41.17 9.91
N MET A 458 18.72 41.43 10.54
CA MET A 458 18.79 42.19 11.78
C MET A 458 18.29 43.64 11.63
N GLU A 459 18.48 44.27 10.47
CA GLU A 459 17.91 45.59 10.18
C GLU A 459 16.39 45.53 9.92
N ALA A 460 15.89 44.42 9.39
CA ALA A 460 14.47 44.24 9.04
C ALA A 460 13.57 43.94 10.26
N THR A 461 14.06 43.24 11.28
CA THR A 461 13.21 42.76 12.40
C THR A 461 12.74 43.87 13.34
N SER A 462 13.25 45.10 13.22
CA SER A 462 12.86 46.24 14.09
C SER A 462 13.05 45.96 15.60
N ASP A 463 13.90 45.00 15.96
CA ASP A 463 14.21 44.64 17.35
C ASP A 463 15.36 45.50 17.89
N GLY A 464 15.31 45.80 19.20
CA GLY A 464 16.44 46.43 19.88
C GLY A 464 17.45 45.38 20.33
N ILE A 465 18.73 45.53 20.03
CA ILE A 465 19.80 44.78 20.71
C ILE A 465 20.13 45.49 22.02
N TRP A 466 20.49 44.74 23.05
CA TRP A 466 21.03 45.27 24.28
C TRP A 466 22.24 44.48 24.74
N ASP A 467 23.16 45.19 25.36
CA ASP A 467 24.45 44.71 25.82
C ASP A 467 24.72 45.28 27.20
N PHE A 468 24.77 44.40 28.19
CA PHE A 468 24.95 44.75 29.58
C PHE A 468 26.31 44.28 30.07
N ASN A 469 27.12 45.25 30.49
CA ASN A 469 28.40 45.01 31.14
C ASN A 469 28.23 45.08 32.67
N THR A 470 28.40 43.95 33.32
CA THR A 470 28.12 43.79 34.76
C THR A 470 29.17 44.46 35.66
N LEU A 471 30.39 44.68 35.17
CA LEU A 471 31.50 45.28 35.93
C LEU A 471 31.40 46.81 35.99
N THR A 472 31.08 47.43 34.86
CA THR A 472 30.93 48.89 34.74
C THR A 472 29.51 49.37 35.07
N ASN A 473 28.57 48.42 35.17
CA ASN A 473 27.15 48.65 35.35
C ASN A 473 26.49 49.42 34.18
N GLU A 474 27.15 49.42 33.02
CA GLU A 474 26.67 50.07 31.80
C GLU A 474 25.77 49.14 30.98
N VAL A 475 24.61 49.64 30.56
CA VAL A 475 23.68 48.98 29.65
C VAL A 475 23.60 49.79 28.38
N HIS A 476 24.11 49.20 27.30
CA HIS A 476 24.06 49.77 25.97
C HIS A 476 22.90 49.15 25.21
N PHE A 477 21.97 49.98 24.76
CA PHE A 477 21.01 49.57 23.75
C PHE A 477 21.53 49.96 22.37
N SER A 478 21.28 49.12 21.37
CA SER A 478 21.26 49.56 19.98
C SER A 478 20.30 50.75 19.82
N SER A 479 20.49 51.55 18.76
CA SER A 479 19.62 52.68 18.43
C SER A 479 18.14 52.31 18.47
N ARG A 480 17.81 51.11 17.96
CA ARG A 480 16.44 50.61 17.94
C ARG A 480 15.87 50.33 19.34
N GLY A 481 16.69 49.89 20.29
CA GLY A 481 16.25 49.62 21.67
C GLY A 481 15.76 50.89 22.39
N TYR A 482 16.39 52.04 22.15
CA TYR A 482 15.93 53.33 22.69
C TYR A 482 14.61 53.79 22.06
N GLU A 483 14.46 53.62 20.74
CA GLU A 483 13.25 53.99 20.00
C GLU A 483 12.01 53.23 20.47
N ILE A 484 12.11 51.93 20.77
CA ILE A 484 11.00 51.08 21.23
C ILE A 484 10.33 51.66 22.50
N LEU A 485 11.12 52.34 23.33
CA LEU A 485 10.72 52.92 24.61
C LEU A 485 10.39 54.43 24.51
N GLY A 486 10.64 55.04 23.36
CA GLY A 486 10.39 56.46 23.08
C GLY A 486 11.48 57.41 23.56
N PHE A 487 12.71 56.92 23.79
CA PHE A 487 13.87 57.73 24.19
C PHE A 487 14.82 57.95 23.01
N SER A 488 15.55 59.07 23.03
CA SER A 488 16.69 59.29 22.14
C SER A 488 17.97 58.73 22.75
N VAL A 489 18.96 58.36 21.91
CA VAL A 489 20.27 57.90 22.38
C VAL A 489 20.91 59.00 23.24
N GLY A 490 21.28 58.69 24.48
CA GLY A 490 21.87 59.63 25.44
C GLY A 490 20.88 60.43 26.29
N GLU A 491 19.56 60.27 26.09
CA GLU A 491 18.52 60.93 26.90
C GLU A 491 18.34 60.29 28.28
N VAL A 492 18.69 59.00 28.40
CA VAL A 492 18.68 58.23 29.64
C VAL A 492 20.10 57.81 29.95
N GLU A 493 20.49 57.92 31.21
CA GLU A 493 21.77 57.41 31.67
C GLU A 493 21.85 55.90 31.38
N PRO A 494 22.89 55.40 30.66
CA PRO A 494 23.01 54.01 30.24
C PRO A 494 23.43 53.11 31.41
N SER A 495 22.72 53.17 32.53
CA SER A 495 23.01 52.41 33.73
C SER A 495 21.89 51.41 34.03
N PHE A 496 22.27 50.24 34.54
CA PHE A 496 21.29 49.21 34.91
C PHE A 496 20.30 49.69 35.98
N GLN A 497 20.76 50.53 36.92
CA GLN A 497 19.92 51.07 37.98
C GLN A 497 18.81 51.98 37.44
N GLU A 498 19.11 52.77 36.41
CA GLU A 498 18.13 53.67 35.80
C GLU A 498 17.03 52.90 35.05
N TRP A 499 17.39 51.79 34.40
CA TRP A 499 16.42 50.88 33.78
C TRP A 499 15.59 50.10 34.81
N MET A 500 16.18 49.72 35.95
CA MET A 500 15.48 49.01 37.03
C MET A 500 14.34 49.85 37.64
N LYS A 501 14.49 51.18 37.72
CA LYS A 501 13.43 52.07 38.22
C LYS A 501 12.17 52.01 37.35
N ARG A 502 12.33 51.81 36.04
CA ARG A 502 11.27 51.75 35.03
C ARG A 502 10.66 50.36 34.86
N LEU A 503 11.16 49.36 35.59
CA LEU A 503 10.59 48.01 35.58
C LEU A 503 9.32 47.96 36.45
N HIS A 504 8.24 47.40 35.91
CA HIS A 504 6.98 47.26 36.62
C HIS A 504 7.15 46.50 37.95
N PRO A 505 6.58 46.97 39.07
CA PRO A 505 6.81 46.40 40.40
C PRO A 505 6.61 44.88 40.49
N ASP A 506 5.49 44.37 39.96
CA ASP A 506 5.16 42.94 39.98
C ASP A 506 6.16 42.06 39.21
N ASP A 507 6.85 42.62 38.22
CA ASP A 507 7.78 41.88 37.37
C ASP A 507 9.20 41.90 37.93
N ARG A 508 9.51 42.75 38.91
CA ARG A 508 10.88 42.96 39.44
C ARG A 508 11.49 41.70 40.01
N GLU A 509 10.73 40.97 40.83
CA GLU A 509 11.21 39.74 41.46
C GLU A 509 11.47 38.66 40.41
N HIS A 510 10.55 38.50 39.45
CA HIS A 510 10.67 37.52 38.37
C HIS A 510 11.80 37.87 37.40
N PHE A 511 11.97 39.15 37.07
CA PHE A 511 13.04 39.66 36.23
C PHE A 511 14.41 39.45 36.89
N LEU A 512 14.57 39.83 38.17
CA LEU A 512 15.82 39.63 38.90
C LEU A 512 16.15 38.14 39.06
N LYS A 513 15.15 37.29 39.30
CA LYS A 513 15.32 35.82 39.29
C LYS A 513 15.76 35.31 37.91
N SER A 514 15.17 35.82 36.83
CA SER A 514 15.51 35.42 35.46
C SER A 514 16.93 35.86 35.07
N ILE A 515 17.33 37.08 35.43
CA ILE A 515 18.69 37.56 35.24
C ILE A 515 19.66 36.76 36.10
N PHE A 516 19.36 36.58 37.40
CA PHE A 516 20.18 35.79 38.32
C PHE A 516 20.39 34.37 37.80
N PHE A 517 19.32 33.71 37.37
CA PHE A 517 19.34 32.39 36.74
C PHE A 517 20.21 32.35 35.48
N THR A 518 20.09 33.35 34.61
CA THR A 518 20.96 33.49 33.42
C THR A 518 22.43 33.66 33.78
N THR A 519 22.70 34.30 34.93
CA THR A 519 24.05 34.62 35.42
C THR A 519 24.65 33.57 36.37
N SER A 520 23.87 32.61 36.86
CA SER A 520 24.32 31.60 37.83
C SER A 520 24.68 30.26 37.18
N GLU A 521 24.08 29.94 36.04
CA GLU A 521 24.35 28.75 35.24
C GLU A 521 24.55 29.14 33.76
N SER A 522 25.39 28.43 33.01
CA SER A 522 25.69 28.75 31.60
C SER A 522 24.50 28.40 30.69
N HIS A 523 23.49 29.29 30.65
CA HIS A 523 22.26 29.08 29.90
C HIS A 523 22.30 29.71 28.49
N PRO A 524 21.77 29.01 27.48
CA PRO A 524 22.00 29.35 26.08
C PRO A 524 21.28 30.61 25.60
N VAL A 525 20.06 30.89 26.03
CA VAL A 525 19.36 32.19 25.92
C VAL A 525 18.20 32.12 26.90
N THR A 526 18.14 33.03 27.86
CA THR A 526 17.00 33.20 28.75
C THR A 526 16.05 34.22 28.15
N ARG A 527 14.83 33.77 27.88
CA ARG A 527 13.74 34.64 27.47
C ARG A 527 12.96 35.01 28.71
N PHE A 528 12.74 36.31 28.90
CA PHE A 528 11.87 36.83 29.95
C PHE A 528 11.00 37.95 29.37
N GLU A 529 9.82 38.05 29.92
CA GLU A 529 8.82 39.03 29.53
C GLU A 529 8.55 39.91 30.71
N PHE A 530 8.55 41.22 30.47
CA PHE A 530 8.47 42.20 31.52
C PHE A 530 7.88 43.49 30.97
N ARG A 531 7.37 44.31 31.89
CA ARG A 531 6.83 45.62 31.54
C ARG A 531 7.82 46.71 31.88
N LEU A 532 8.16 47.53 30.89
CA LEU A 532 8.89 48.78 31.10
C LEU A 532 7.97 49.99 30.97
N GLU A 533 8.26 51.00 31.76
CA GLU A 533 7.66 52.33 31.66
C GLU A 533 8.27 53.08 30.47
N THR A 534 7.41 53.48 29.54
CA THR A 534 7.78 54.33 28.40
C THR A 534 7.95 55.79 28.83
N LYS A 535 8.56 56.62 27.98
CA LYS A 535 8.63 58.09 28.19
C LYS A 535 7.28 58.75 28.49
N SER A 536 6.18 58.15 28.04
CA SER A 536 4.81 58.65 28.25
C SER A 536 4.18 58.26 29.61
N GLY A 537 4.87 57.47 30.44
CA GLY A 537 4.34 56.94 31.70
C GLY A 537 3.42 55.71 31.55
N ARG A 538 3.39 55.09 30.37
CA ARG A 538 2.61 53.87 30.09
C ARG A 538 3.48 52.62 30.18
N TRP A 539 2.88 51.51 30.62
CA TRP A 539 3.50 50.19 30.66
C TRP A 539 3.45 49.52 29.30
N LYS A 540 4.60 49.03 28.85
CA LYS A 540 4.72 48.32 27.58
C LYS A 540 5.33 46.95 27.82
N TRP A 541 4.69 45.92 27.29
CA TRP A 541 5.18 44.54 27.39
C TRP A 541 6.33 44.37 26.42
N LEU A 542 7.48 44.05 26.98
CA LEU A 542 8.69 43.79 26.23
C LEU A 542 9.16 42.39 26.54
N GLN A 543 9.83 41.83 25.54
CA GLN A 543 10.49 40.57 25.66
C GLN A 543 11.98 40.79 25.56
N GLY A 544 12.66 40.51 26.66
CA GLY A 544 14.11 40.43 26.71
C GLY A 544 14.50 38.99 26.42
N ASN A 545 15.34 38.82 25.43
CA ASN A 545 16.16 37.63 25.32
C ASN A 545 17.53 38.01 25.86
N ALA A 546 18.10 37.24 26.76
CA ALA A 546 19.43 37.47 27.31
C ALA A 546 20.27 36.22 27.18
N ARG A 547 21.54 36.39 26.89
CA ARG A 547 22.53 35.34 27.05
C ARG A 547 23.78 35.95 27.65
N VAL A 548 24.40 35.24 28.59
CA VAL A 548 25.78 35.56 28.95
C VAL A 548 26.70 35.16 27.81
N VAL A 549 27.41 36.13 27.26
CA VAL A 549 28.40 35.91 26.19
C VAL A 549 29.83 35.85 26.75
N GLU A 550 30.08 36.45 27.92
CA GLU A 550 31.42 36.49 28.55
C GLU A 550 31.33 36.29 30.07
N TRP A 551 32.26 35.50 30.61
CA TRP A 551 32.41 35.16 32.04
C TRP A 551 33.84 35.48 32.51
N ASP A 552 34.04 35.81 33.78
CA ASP A 552 35.36 36.04 34.40
C ASP A 552 36.03 34.74 34.88
N GLU A 553 37.30 34.84 35.32
CA GLU A 553 38.11 33.70 35.81
C GLU A 553 37.56 33.04 37.09
N ASN A 554 36.69 33.73 37.83
CA ASN A 554 36.05 33.25 39.05
C ASN A 554 34.62 32.73 38.81
N GLY A 555 34.16 32.69 37.55
CA GLY A 555 32.84 32.21 37.16
C GLY A 555 31.71 33.25 37.30
N VAL A 556 32.04 34.53 37.41
CA VAL A 556 31.07 35.63 37.45
C VAL A 556 30.84 36.15 36.02
N PRO A 557 29.58 36.29 35.57
CA PRO A 557 29.30 36.76 34.21
C PRO A 557 29.68 38.23 34.05
N MET A 558 30.45 38.52 33.01
CA MET A 558 30.95 39.86 32.70
C MET A 558 30.06 40.62 31.72
N ARG A 559 29.44 39.89 30.78
CA ARG A 559 28.70 40.51 29.66
C ARG A 559 27.49 39.70 29.25
N LEU A 560 26.35 40.37 29.17
CA LEU A 560 25.09 39.80 28.70
C LEU A 560 24.65 40.51 27.43
N VAL A 561 24.34 39.75 26.38
CA VAL A 561 23.82 40.30 25.13
C VAL A 561 22.45 39.72 24.86
N GLY A 562 21.60 40.53 24.26
CA GLY A 562 20.22 40.20 24.10
C GLY A 562 19.49 40.98 23.04
N THR A 563 18.26 40.55 22.77
CA THR A 563 17.30 41.33 21.99
C THR A 563 16.15 41.78 22.89
N LEU A 564 15.55 42.90 22.51
CA LEU A 564 14.44 43.57 23.13
C LEU A 564 13.37 43.71 22.05
N VAL A 565 12.33 42.90 22.18
CA VAL A 565 11.22 42.83 21.24
C VAL A 565 10.00 43.47 21.86
N ASP A 566 9.30 44.30 21.09
CA ASP A 566 7.98 44.80 21.47
C ASP A 566 6.94 43.69 21.29
N ILE A 567 6.40 43.18 22.40
CA ILE A 567 5.42 42.08 22.39
C ILE A 567 4.04 42.54 22.89
N HIS A 568 3.80 43.84 22.89
CA HIS A 568 2.57 44.38 23.47
C HIS A 568 1.31 43.86 22.78
N GLU A 569 1.28 43.87 21.45
CA GLU A 569 0.15 43.34 20.68
C GLU A 569 0.03 41.81 20.78
N ARG A 570 1.17 41.10 20.82
CA ARG A 570 1.19 39.63 20.94
C ARG A 570 0.52 39.17 22.24
N LYS A 571 0.82 39.82 23.36
CA LYS A 571 0.22 39.47 24.66
C LYS A 571 -1.28 39.66 24.70
N ILE A 572 -1.79 40.67 24.01
CA ILE A 572 -3.23 40.88 23.86
C ILE A 572 -3.86 39.72 23.05
N ALA A 573 -3.20 39.27 21.98
CA ALA A 573 -3.69 38.17 21.14
C ALA A 573 -3.58 36.77 21.79
N GLU A 574 -2.50 36.48 22.51
CA GLU A 574 -2.30 35.19 23.22
C GLU A 574 -3.42 34.91 24.22
N GLU A 575 -3.81 35.93 25.00
CA GLU A 575 -4.88 35.77 25.99
C GLU A 575 -6.23 35.48 25.32
N ALA A 576 -6.52 36.12 24.19
CA ALA A 576 -7.72 35.84 23.41
C ALA A 576 -7.72 34.40 22.85
N LEU A 577 -6.60 33.93 22.29
CA LEU A 577 -6.48 32.59 21.71
C LEU A 577 -6.61 31.48 22.77
N LYS A 578 -6.02 31.68 23.95
CA LYS A 578 -6.09 30.70 25.06
C LYS A 578 -7.53 30.40 25.46
N GLN A 579 -8.39 31.43 25.47
CA GLN A 579 -9.81 31.27 25.80
C GLN A 579 -10.56 30.44 24.74
N GLU A 580 -10.29 30.64 23.46
CA GLU A 580 -10.90 29.85 22.38
C GLU A 580 -10.40 28.41 22.37
N LYS A 581 -9.10 28.17 22.62
CA LYS A 581 -8.52 26.82 22.67
C LYS A 581 -9.17 25.96 23.77
N LEU A 582 -9.39 26.53 24.96
CA LEU A 582 -10.08 25.86 26.08
C LEU A 582 -11.50 25.41 25.70
N ARG A 583 -12.19 26.16 24.83
CA ARG A 583 -13.52 25.77 24.32
C ARG A 583 -13.44 24.60 23.35
N ALA A 584 -12.47 24.63 22.44
CA ALA A 584 -12.25 23.56 21.46
C ALA A 584 -11.84 22.23 22.13
N GLU A 585 -10.87 22.25 23.04
CA GLU A 585 -10.38 21.05 23.74
C GLU A 585 -11.49 20.33 24.52
N LYS A 586 -12.40 21.09 25.15
CA LYS A 586 -13.56 20.52 25.83
C LYS A 586 -14.50 19.80 24.85
N SER A 587 -14.74 20.36 23.66
CA SER A 587 -15.56 19.72 22.63
C SER A 587 -14.92 18.43 22.07
N ASP A 588 -13.61 18.45 21.81
CA ASP A 588 -12.89 17.29 21.27
C ASP A 588 -12.78 16.14 22.28
N SER A 589 -12.66 16.45 23.57
CA SER A 589 -12.64 15.44 24.64
C SER A 589 -13.95 14.64 24.70
N LEU A 590 -15.10 15.30 24.54
CA LEU A 590 -16.42 14.67 24.51
C LEU A 590 -16.61 13.79 23.26
N LYS A 591 -16.17 14.27 22.09
CA LYS A 591 -16.18 13.48 20.83
C LYS A 591 -15.30 12.23 20.94
N SER A 592 -14.13 12.36 21.56
CA SER A 592 -13.19 11.25 21.73
C SER A 592 -13.73 10.17 22.66
N ALA A 593 -14.36 10.56 23.78
CA ALA A 593 -15.03 9.64 24.69
C ALA A 593 -16.19 8.91 24.01
N PHE A 594 -16.98 9.60 23.18
CA PHE A 594 -18.04 8.99 22.38
C PHE A 594 -17.51 7.91 21.43
N LEU A 595 -16.48 8.22 20.63
CA LEU A 595 -15.90 7.27 19.67
C LEU A 595 -15.31 6.03 20.36
N ALA A 596 -14.71 6.22 21.54
CA ALA A 596 -14.18 5.12 22.34
C ALA A 596 -15.30 4.18 22.85
N ASN A 597 -16.39 4.75 23.37
CA ASN A 597 -17.54 3.98 23.83
C ASN A 597 -18.23 3.24 22.67
N MET A 598 -18.47 3.91 21.54
CA MET A 598 -19.06 3.29 20.35
C MET A 598 -18.19 2.17 19.79
N SER A 599 -16.87 2.36 19.75
CA SER A 599 -15.95 1.29 19.33
C SER A 599 -16.07 0.06 20.23
N HIS A 600 -16.25 0.25 21.53
CA HIS A 600 -16.41 -0.87 22.47
C HIS A 600 -17.76 -1.57 22.26
N GLU A 601 -18.84 -0.83 22.08
CA GLU A 601 -20.18 -1.38 21.87
C GLU A 601 -20.39 -2.05 20.52
N ILE A 602 -19.67 -1.62 19.48
CA ILE A 602 -19.64 -2.29 18.18
C ILE A 602 -18.81 -3.57 18.25
N ARG A 603 -17.68 -3.55 18.96
CA ARG A 603 -16.74 -4.68 19.01
C ARG A 603 -17.33 -5.90 19.71
N THR A 604 -18.11 -5.71 20.77
CA THR A 604 -18.69 -6.82 21.54
C THR A 604 -19.62 -7.73 20.70
N PRO A 605 -20.68 -7.24 20.03
CA PRO A 605 -21.51 -8.09 19.17
C PRO A 605 -20.75 -8.59 17.95
N LEU A 606 -19.83 -7.81 17.38
CA LEU A 606 -19.02 -8.24 16.24
C LEU A 606 -18.12 -9.44 16.59
N ASN A 607 -17.47 -9.41 17.75
CA ASN A 607 -16.66 -10.52 18.24
C ASN A 607 -17.50 -11.76 18.54
N ALA A 608 -18.73 -11.59 19.03
CA ALA A 608 -19.66 -12.70 19.21
C ALA A 608 -20.03 -13.33 17.85
N ILE A 609 -20.40 -12.52 16.85
CA ILE A 609 -20.68 -13.00 15.49
C ILE A 609 -19.49 -13.79 14.96
N LEU A 610 -18.29 -13.19 14.97
CA LEU A 610 -17.08 -13.83 14.44
C LEU A 610 -16.74 -15.12 15.19
N GLY A 611 -16.73 -15.09 16.52
CA GLY A 611 -16.38 -16.24 17.34
C GLY A 611 -17.35 -17.40 17.18
N TYR A 612 -18.66 -17.15 17.19
CA TYR A 612 -19.64 -18.21 16.97
C TYR A 612 -19.64 -18.71 15.52
N THR A 613 -19.37 -17.85 14.52
CA THR A 613 -19.17 -18.34 13.15
C THR A 613 -17.92 -19.21 13.01
N GLU A 614 -16.84 -18.90 13.72
CA GLU A 614 -15.59 -19.67 13.72
C GLU A 614 -15.80 -21.04 14.36
N LEU A 615 -16.50 -21.10 15.51
CA LEU A 615 -16.89 -22.37 16.15
C LEU A 615 -17.78 -23.23 15.24
N MET A 616 -18.70 -22.61 14.50
CA MET A 616 -19.55 -23.31 13.52
C MET A 616 -18.79 -23.83 12.30
N LEU A 617 -17.65 -23.22 11.96
CA LEU A 617 -16.79 -23.67 10.86
C LEU A 617 -15.90 -24.86 11.29
N ASP A 618 -15.62 -24.99 12.59
CA ASP A 618 -14.76 -26.03 13.15
C ASP A 618 -15.48 -27.32 13.56
N ASP A 619 -16.79 -27.29 13.84
CA ASP A 619 -17.55 -28.46 14.30
C ASP A 619 -18.26 -29.22 13.14
N GLU A 620 -17.89 -30.49 12.90
CA GLU A 620 -18.48 -31.35 11.86
C GLU A 620 -19.83 -32.00 12.24
N THR A 621 -20.36 -31.79 13.46
CA THR A 621 -21.62 -32.42 13.92
C THR A 621 -22.81 -31.46 14.02
N ASP A 622 -23.76 -31.65 13.12
CA ASP A 622 -24.87 -30.77 12.72
C ASP A 622 -26.10 -30.72 13.67
N MET A 623 -25.95 -30.91 15.00
CA MET A 623 -27.14 -31.00 15.89
C MET A 623 -27.19 -30.11 17.15
N GLU A 624 -26.17 -29.31 17.46
CA GLU A 624 -26.24 -28.28 18.53
C GLU A 624 -26.15 -26.82 18.00
N ASN A 625 -26.14 -26.62 16.68
CA ASN A 625 -25.84 -25.32 16.03
C ASN A 625 -26.95 -24.25 16.03
N ARG A 626 -28.15 -24.51 16.58
CA ARG A 626 -29.21 -23.50 16.59
C ARG A 626 -28.92 -22.34 17.54
N ASP A 627 -28.26 -22.61 18.66
CA ASP A 627 -27.96 -21.58 19.64
C ASP A 627 -26.86 -20.63 19.13
N TYR A 628 -25.88 -21.14 18.40
CA TYR A 628 -24.85 -20.30 17.75
C TYR A 628 -25.45 -19.41 16.66
N ILE A 629 -26.28 -19.96 15.77
CA ILE A 629 -26.99 -19.17 14.75
C ILE A 629 -27.87 -18.10 15.42
N HIS A 630 -28.57 -18.47 16.50
CA HIS A 630 -29.39 -17.54 17.25
C HIS A 630 -28.55 -16.40 17.86
N ILE A 631 -27.40 -16.70 18.48
CA ILE A 631 -26.52 -15.68 19.05
C ILE A 631 -25.91 -14.79 17.97
N ILE A 632 -25.53 -15.34 16.81
CA ILE A 632 -25.05 -14.56 15.66
C ILE A 632 -26.14 -13.61 15.17
N HIS A 633 -27.37 -14.10 15.02
CA HIS A 633 -28.50 -13.29 14.57
C HIS A 633 -28.85 -12.18 15.57
N GLU A 634 -28.94 -12.49 16.87
CA GLU A 634 -29.17 -11.50 17.92
C GLU A 634 -28.06 -10.44 17.99
N SER A 635 -26.80 -10.87 17.90
CA SER A 635 -25.66 -9.95 17.88
C SER A 635 -25.67 -9.06 16.64
N GLY A 636 -26.10 -9.58 15.48
CA GLY A 636 -26.28 -8.82 14.25
C GLY A 636 -27.37 -7.76 14.36
N ASN A 637 -28.51 -8.11 14.94
CA ASN A 637 -29.61 -7.16 15.18
C ASN A 637 -29.21 -6.07 16.18
N LEU A 638 -28.50 -6.42 17.25
CA LEU A 638 -27.96 -5.45 18.21
C LEU A 638 -27.01 -4.47 17.52
N LEU A 639 -26.09 -4.98 16.70
CA LEU A 639 -25.15 -4.14 15.95
C LEU A 639 -25.88 -3.21 14.98
N LEU A 640 -26.89 -3.70 14.25
CA LEU A 640 -27.67 -2.88 13.33
C LEU A 640 -28.44 -1.76 14.06
N SER A 641 -29.01 -2.06 15.23
CA SER A 641 -29.65 -1.05 16.08
C SER A 641 -28.67 0.03 16.52
N LEU A 642 -27.46 -0.36 16.98
CA LEU A 642 -26.42 0.59 17.39
C LEU A 642 -25.96 1.49 16.24
N VAL A 643 -25.80 0.92 15.04
CA VAL A 643 -25.44 1.69 13.84
C VAL A 643 -26.54 2.70 13.49
N ASN A 644 -27.81 2.29 13.54
CA ASN A 644 -28.93 3.20 13.30
C ASN A 644 -29.01 4.32 14.33
N ASP A 645 -28.77 4.04 15.62
CA ASP A 645 -28.73 5.06 16.68
C ASP A 645 -27.62 6.10 16.44
N ILE A 646 -26.44 5.64 15.97
CA ILE A 646 -25.32 6.54 15.61
C ILE A 646 -25.69 7.40 14.40
N ILE A 647 -26.36 6.83 13.39
CA ILE A 647 -26.80 7.57 12.20
C ILE A 647 -27.85 8.61 12.58
N ASP A 648 -28.84 8.24 13.39
CA ASP A 648 -29.85 9.17 13.89
C ASP A 648 -29.17 10.32 14.67
N LEU A 649 -28.22 10.03 15.57
CA LEU A 649 -27.46 11.06 16.28
C LEU A 649 -26.66 11.98 15.34
N SER A 650 -26.00 11.42 14.33
CA SER A 650 -25.28 12.21 13.32
C SER A 650 -26.21 13.15 12.56
N ARG A 651 -27.41 12.68 12.19
CA ARG A 651 -28.43 13.50 11.55
C ARG A 651 -28.94 14.60 12.48
N ILE A 652 -29.12 14.30 13.77
CA ILE A 652 -29.44 15.30 14.81
C ILE A 652 -28.39 16.42 14.84
N GLU A 653 -27.10 16.08 14.91
CA GLU A 653 -26.02 17.08 15.01
C GLU A 653 -25.88 17.95 13.76
N SER A 654 -26.21 17.39 12.60
CA SER A 654 -26.21 18.14 11.34
C SER A 654 -27.46 19.01 11.14
N GLY A 655 -28.49 18.88 11.99
CA GLY A 655 -29.75 19.61 11.88
C GLY A 655 -30.68 19.14 10.75
N ASN A 656 -30.46 17.94 10.20
CA ASN A 656 -31.13 17.45 8.97
C ASN A 656 -32.23 16.40 9.25
N ILE A 657 -33.03 16.56 10.31
CA ILE A 657 -34.17 15.66 10.61
C ILE A 657 -35.48 16.38 10.32
N GLU A 658 -36.27 15.79 9.41
CA GLU A 658 -37.61 16.24 9.07
C GLU A 658 -38.65 15.31 9.71
N LEU A 659 -39.76 15.87 10.20
CA LEU A 659 -40.90 15.12 10.75
C LEU A 659 -41.93 14.84 9.65
N HIS A 660 -42.44 13.61 9.58
CA HIS A 660 -43.49 13.22 8.66
C HIS A 660 -44.83 13.07 9.37
N GLU A 661 -45.52 14.18 9.58
CA GLU A 661 -46.80 14.22 10.27
C GLU A 661 -47.96 13.68 9.40
N VAL A 662 -48.56 12.56 9.81
CA VAL A 662 -49.70 11.92 9.14
C VAL A 662 -50.83 11.61 10.12
N SER A 663 -52.04 11.42 9.61
CA SER A 663 -53.19 10.98 10.41
C SER A 663 -52.98 9.53 10.88
N CYS A 664 -52.70 9.34 12.17
CA CYS A 664 -52.25 8.10 12.77
C CYS A 664 -53.27 7.54 13.78
N ASN A 665 -53.50 6.22 13.75
CA ASN A 665 -54.35 5.52 14.71
C ASN A 665 -53.48 5.05 15.90
N LEU A 666 -53.62 5.72 17.04
CA LEU A 666 -52.81 5.42 18.23
C LEU A 666 -52.96 3.99 18.77
N PRO A 667 -54.18 3.42 18.87
CA PRO A 667 -54.35 2.01 19.23
C PRO A 667 -53.54 1.04 18.36
N ASP A 668 -53.48 1.25 17.05
CA ASP A 668 -52.71 0.39 16.14
C ASP A 668 -51.20 0.47 16.39
N ILE A 669 -50.68 1.68 16.66
CA ILE A 669 -49.27 1.89 17.00
C ILE A 669 -48.94 1.19 18.33
N LEU A 670 -49.77 1.38 19.35
CA LEU A 670 -49.55 0.74 20.66
C LEU A 670 -49.72 -0.77 20.61
N TYR A 671 -50.62 -1.29 19.76
CA TYR A 671 -50.75 -2.72 19.54
C TYR A 671 -49.48 -3.31 18.91
N ASN A 672 -48.85 -2.60 17.98
CA ASN A 672 -47.56 -3.01 17.41
C ASN A 672 -46.45 -2.98 18.47
N VAL A 673 -46.39 -1.94 19.31
CA VAL A 673 -45.45 -1.84 20.43
C VAL A 673 -45.68 -2.99 21.43
N GLU A 674 -46.93 -3.26 21.80
CA GLU A 674 -47.29 -4.37 22.69
C GLU A 674 -46.89 -5.72 22.10
N SER A 675 -47.19 -5.94 20.82
CA SER A 675 -46.85 -7.20 20.14
C SER A 675 -45.34 -7.44 20.17
N ASN A 676 -44.54 -6.40 19.90
CA ASN A 676 -43.09 -6.46 20.00
C ASN A 676 -42.63 -6.73 21.43
N ALA A 677 -43.22 -6.05 22.42
CA ALA A 677 -42.93 -6.24 23.84
C ALA A 677 -43.24 -7.67 24.32
N ARG A 678 -44.36 -8.25 23.88
CA ARG A 678 -44.74 -9.64 24.19
C ARG A 678 -43.72 -10.62 23.64
N ILE A 679 -43.28 -10.43 22.39
CA ILE A 679 -42.24 -11.26 21.77
C ILE A 679 -40.95 -11.18 22.59
N ALA A 680 -40.52 -9.97 22.97
CA ALA A 680 -39.30 -9.77 23.76
C ALA A 680 -39.37 -10.42 25.16
N ILE A 681 -40.51 -10.32 25.87
CA ILE A 681 -40.70 -10.94 27.18
C ILE A 681 -40.61 -12.47 27.08
N VAL A 682 -41.24 -13.05 26.06
CA VAL A 682 -41.22 -14.51 25.81
C VAL A 682 -39.81 -14.97 25.47
N GLN A 683 -39.08 -14.24 24.61
CA GLN A 683 -37.71 -14.56 24.24
C GLN A 683 -36.74 -14.49 25.43
N GLN A 684 -36.88 -13.47 26.29
CA GLN A 684 -36.04 -13.30 27.48
C GLN A 684 -36.45 -14.20 28.66
N LYS A 685 -37.48 -15.06 28.49
CA LYS A 685 -38.01 -15.96 29.53
C LYS A 685 -38.38 -15.24 30.84
N LYS A 686 -38.84 -13.98 30.75
CA LYS A 686 -39.23 -13.18 31.91
C LYS A 686 -40.72 -13.35 32.24
N ASN A 687 -41.06 -13.29 33.53
CA ASN A 687 -42.46 -13.39 33.98
C ASN A 687 -43.02 -11.98 34.27
N ILE A 688 -43.30 -11.24 33.19
CA ILE A 688 -43.80 -9.86 33.22
C ILE A 688 -45.18 -9.82 32.58
N GLU A 689 -46.16 -9.27 33.30
CA GLU A 689 -47.50 -9.01 32.78
C GLU A 689 -47.55 -7.62 32.11
N LEU A 690 -48.05 -7.52 30.88
CA LEU A 690 -48.27 -6.24 30.21
C LEU A 690 -49.71 -5.76 30.46
N LYS A 691 -49.86 -4.55 31.01
CA LYS A 691 -51.15 -3.93 31.33
C LYS A 691 -51.37 -2.69 30.47
N PRO A 692 -52.15 -2.78 29.38
CA PRO A 692 -52.54 -1.60 28.62
C PRO A 692 -53.50 -0.73 29.46
N ASN A 693 -53.19 0.55 29.59
CA ASN A 693 -54.04 1.54 30.23
C ASN A 693 -54.20 2.76 29.31
N PHE A 694 -55.12 2.63 28.37
CA PHE A 694 -55.55 3.71 27.48
C PHE A 694 -57.00 3.51 27.05
N HIS A 695 -57.70 4.59 26.76
CA HIS A 695 -59.06 4.55 26.22
C HIS A 695 -59.03 4.59 24.69
N LYS A 696 -60.06 4.05 24.04
CA LYS A 696 -60.19 4.13 22.58
C LYS A 696 -60.52 5.56 22.18
N LEU A 697 -59.63 6.20 21.41
CA LEU A 697 -59.89 7.50 20.82
C LEU A 697 -60.94 7.38 19.70
N GLU A 698 -61.85 8.37 19.62
CA GLU A 698 -62.84 8.46 18.54
C GLU A 698 -62.23 8.96 17.21
N ASN A 699 -61.13 9.71 17.28
CA ASN A 699 -60.45 10.35 16.16
C ASN A 699 -58.97 9.96 16.08
N ASN A 700 -58.42 9.96 14.86
CA ASN A 700 -56.97 9.82 14.64
C ASN A 700 -56.24 11.11 15.11
N ILE A 701 -54.96 10.99 15.43
CA ILE A 701 -54.12 12.16 15.74
C ILE A 701 -53.15 12.44 14.59
N ILE A 702 -52.66 13.66 14.46
CA ILE A 702 -51.58 13.99 13.52
C ILE A 702 -50.25 13.78 14.25
N CYS A 703 -49.45 12.83 13.78
CA CYS A 703 -48.16 12.49 14.37
C CYS A 703 -47.23 11.85 13.34
N ASP A 704 -45.93 11.79 13.62
CA ASP A 704 -45.05 10.85 12.93
C ASP A 704 -45.14 9.47 13.61
N PRO A 705 -45.81 8.48 12.98
CA PRO A 705 -46.06 7.19 13.61
C PRO A 705 -44.77 6.39 13.84
N HIS A 706 -43.75 6.56 12.98
CA HIS A 706 -42.50 5.84 13.09
C HIS A 706 -41.66 6.37 14.25
N ARG A 707 -41.55 7.70 14.38
CA ARG A 707 -40.82 8.33 15.49
C ARG A 707 -41.52 8.11 16.83
N LEU A 708 -42.86 8.18 16.87
CA LEU A 708 -43.61 7.84 18.07
C LEU A 708 -43.41 6.37 18.47
N GLN A 709 -43.47 5.45 17.51
CA GLN A 709 -43.20 4.03 17.75
C GLN A 709 -41.76 3.80 18.24
N GLN A 710 -40.78 4.54 17.71
CA GLN A 710 -39.37 4.48 18.14
C GLN A 710 -39.22 4.90 19.62
N VAL A 711 -39.81 6.03 20.01
CA VAL A 711 -39.81 6.50 21.42
C VAL A 711 -40.46 5.46 22.34
N MET A 712 -41.64 4.96 21.96
CA MET A 712 -42.38 3.97 22.75
C MET A 712 -41.64 2.63 22.89
N ASN A 713 -41.07 2.10 21.80
CA ASN A 713 -40.29 0.86 21.83
C ASN A 713 -39.06 0.98 22.73
N ASN A 714 -38.41 2.15 22.73
CA ASN A 714 -37.22 2.40 23.53
C ASN A 714 -37.54 2.47 25.04
N LEU A 715 -38.60 3.18 25.42
CA LEU A 715 -39.08 3.22 26.80
C LEU A 715 -39.57 1.84 27.27
N MET A 716 -40.33 1.13 26.44
CA MET A 716 -40.81 -0.22 26.72
C MET A 716 -39.65 -1.23 26.84
N GLY A 717 -38.65 -1.12 25.98
CA GLY A 717 -37.44 -1.94 26.03
C GLY A 717 -36.67 -1.75 27.34
N ASN A 718 -36.51 -0.50 27.80
CA ASN A 718 -35.91 -0.20 29.10
C ASN A 718 -36.73 -0.79 30.26
N ALA A 719 -38.06 -0.63 30.23
CA ALA A 719 -38.95 -1.20 31.24
C ALA A 719 -38.83 -2.73 31.34
N ILE A 720 -38.81 -3.45 30.21
CA ILE A 720 -38.62 -4.90 30.15
C ILE A 720 -37.24 -5.29 30.66
N LYS A 721 -36.20 -4.55 30.28
CA LYS A 721 -34.82 -4.81 30.65
C LYS A 721 -34.61 -4.75 32.16
N PHE A 722 -35.15 -3.74 32.83
CA PHE A 722 -34.94 -3.48 34.27
C PHE A 722 -35.99 -4.11 35.20
N THR A 723 -37.01 -4.77 34.63
CA THR A 723 -37.98 -5.59 35.38
C THR A 723 -37.63 -7.07 35.25
N GLN A 724 -37.61 -7.82 36.36
CA GLN A 724 -37.38 -9.27 36.34
C GLN A 724 -38.68 -10.06 36.51
N THR A 725 -39.49 -9.69 37.50
CA THR A 725 -40.83 -10.22 37.74
C THR A 725 -41.76 -9.07 38.11
N GLY A 726 -43.02 -9.12 37.68
CA GLY A 726 -44.00 -8.07 37.98
C GLY A 726 -44.84 -7.69 36.77
N HIS A 727 -45.12 -6.40 36.60
CA HIS A 727 -45.90 -5.93 35.46
C HIS A 727 -45.37 -4.61 34.91
N ILE A 728 -45.65 -4.36 33.64
CA ILE A 728 -45.41 -3.08 32.98
C ILE A 728 -46.76 -2.52 32.56
N GLU A 729 -47.09 -1.34 33.06
CA GLU A 729 -48.28 -0.59 32.69
C GLU A 729 -47.90 0.47 31.66
N TYR A 730 -48.66 0.58 30.58
CA TYR A 730 -48.34 1.53 29.52
C TYR A 730 -49.61 2.05 28.86
N GLY A 731 -49.53 3.26 28.33
CA GLY A 731 -50.62 3.87 27.59
C GLY A 731 -50.48 5.38 27.54
N TYR A 732 -51.63 6.05 27.47
CA TYR A 732 -51.67 7.50 27.44
C TYR A 732 -52.93 8.02 28.13
N LEU A 733 -52.83 9.26 28.62
CA LEU A 733 -53.91 10.03 29.20
C LEU A 733 -54.07 11.34 28.41
N ILE A 734 -55.32 11.70 28.14
CA ILE A 734 -55.64 12.98 27.49
C ILE A 734 -55.68 14.05 28.58
N LYS A 735 -54.74 15.00 28.54
CA LYS A 735 -54.67 16.14 29.45
C LYS A 735 -54.86 17.45 28.67
N GLY A 736 -56.12 17.77 28.36
CA GLY A 736 -56.47 18.97 27.60
C GLY A 736 -56.03 18.89 26.14
N GLN A 737 -55.11 19.78 25.73
CA GLN A 737 -54.53 19.80 24.37
C GLN A 737 -53.26 18.96 24.25
N LEU A 738 -52.88 18.20 25.28
CA LEU A 738 -51.72 17.32 25.28
C LEU A 738 -52.14 15.88 25.52
N LEU A 739 -51.47 14.95 24.83
CA LEU A 739 -51.47 13.53 25.14
C LEU A 739 -50.24 13.26 26.00
N GLU A 740 -50.45 12.78 27.22
CA GLU A 740 -49.37 12.32 28.08
C GLU A 740 -49.27 10.80 27.97
N PHE A 741 -48.20 10.33 27.35
CA PHE A 741 -47.83 8.93 27.28
C PHE A 741 -47.04 8.54 28.51
N PHE A 742 -47.19 7.29 28.94
CA PHE A 742 -46.44 6.76 30.06
C PHE A 742 -46.08 5.28 29.87
N VAL A 743 -44.93 4.91 30.42
CA VAL A 743 -44.48 3.53 30.58
C VAL A 743 -43.99 3.37 32.01
N LYS A 744 -44.69 2.56 32.78
CA LYS A 744 -44.45 2.31 34.20
C LYS A 744 -44.06 0.88 34.43
N ASP A 745 -42.91 0.68 35.04
CA ASP A 745 -42.37 -0.63 35.36
C ASP A 745 -42.30 -0.84 36.88
N THR A 746 -42.22 -2.10 37.31
CA THR A 746 -42.04 -2.48 38.72
C THR A 746 -40.61 -2.97 39.02
N GLY A 747 -39.64 -2.49 38.25
CA GLY A 747 -38.23 -2.87 38.32
C GLY A 747 -37.45 -2.16 39.43
N ILE A 748 -36.14 -2.05 39.23
CA ILE A 748 -35.19 -1.57 40.25
C ILE A 748 -35.32 -0.07 40.59
N GLY A 749 -35.91 0.75 39.72
CA GLY A 749 -35.98 2.21 39.89
C GLY A 749 -34.66 2.95 39.62
N ILE A 750 -34.70 4.29 39.72
CA ILE A 750 -33.58 5.19 39.31
C ILE A 750 -33.25 6.17 40.43
N SER A 751 -31.97 6.36 40.74
CA SER A 751 -31.52 7.28 41.80
C SER A 751 -31.77 8.75 41.45
N ARG A 752 -31.95 9.62 42.45
CA ARG A 752 -32.23 11.06 42.22
C ARG A 752 -31.13 11.79 41.44
N ILE A 753 -29.87 11.37 41.60
CA ILE A 753 -28.73 11.99 40.89
C ILE A 753 -28.74 11.59 39.40
N GLU A 754 -29.19 10.36 39.10
CA GLU A 754 -29.24 9.87 37.73
C GLU A 754 -30.47 10.40 36.98
N GLN A 755 -31.59 10.67 37.65
CA GLN A 755 -32.81 11.21 37.00
C GLN A 755 -32.56 12.50 36.20
N ASP A 756 -31.70 13.40 36.69
CA ASP A 756 -31.33 14.65 35.99
C ASP A 756 -30.36 14.44 34.82
N ARG A 757 -29.65 13.30 34.80
CA ARG A 757 -28.50 13.04 33.92
C ARG A 757 -28.75 11.97 32.85
N ILE A 758 -29.74 11.10 33.03
CA ILE A 758 -30.06 10.01 32.09
C ILE A 758 -30.47 10.48 30.67
N PHE A 759 -30.84 11.75 30.54
CA PHE A 759 -31.15 12.37 29.25
C PHE A 759 -29.99 13.22 28.70
N GLU A 760 -28.88 13.37 29.44
CA GLU A 760 -27.67 14.02 28.94
C GLU A 760 -26.91 13.11 27.98
N ARG A 761 -26.25 13.73 26.99
CA ARG A 761 -25.48 13.00 25.98
C ARG A 761 -24.39 12.15 26.66
N PHE A 762 -24.31 10.89 26.26
CA PHE A 762 -23.20 9.98 26.55
C PHE A 762 -23.00 9.61 28.02
N GLN A 763 -24.04 9.71 28.85
CA GLN A 763 -24.00 9.17 30.21
C GLN A 763 -24.70 7.82 30.30
N GLN A 764 -23.94 6.83 30.79
CA GLN A 764 -24.47 5.54 31.23
C GLN A 764 -24.49 5.55 32.76
N GLY A 765 -25.55 5.01 33.37
CA GLY A 765 -25.69 4.90 34.83
C GLY A 765 -24.55 4.10 35.48
N ASP A 766 -24.46 4.16 36.81
CA ASP A 766 -23.28 3.76 37.60
C ASP A 766 -22.64 2.39 37.23
N VAL A 767 -21.32 2.29 37.41
CA VAL A 767 -20.45 1.16 36.96
C VAL A 767 -20.90 -0.23 37.46
N SER A 768 -21.72 -0.31 38.51
CA SER A 768 -22.29 -1.55 39.04
C SER A 768 -23.45 -2.10 38.20
N THR A 769 -24.30 -1.26 37.61
CA THR A 769 -25.48 -1.65 36.80
C THR A 769 -25.10 -2.01 35.36
N VAL A 770 -23.95 -1.50 34.89
CA VAL A 770 -23.41 -1.74 33.54
C VAL A 770 -23.05 -3.20 33.29
N ARG A 771 -22.60 -3.95 34.33
CA ARG A 771 -22.17 -5.35 34.17
C ARG A 771 -23.32 -6.35 34.05
N GLU A 772 -24.50 -6.06 34.57
CA GLU A 772 -25.65 -6.98 34.50
C GLU A 772 -26.64 -6.66 33.38
N TYR A 773 -26.75 -5.40 32.93
CA TYR A 773 -27.86 -4.99 32.06
C TYR A 773 -27.47 -4.34 30.71
N GLY A 774 -26.25 -3.84 30.48
CA GLY A 774 -25.68 -3.41 29.17
C GLY A 774 -26.57 -2.65 28.16
N GLY A 775 -26.26 -1.40 27.79
CA GLY A 775 -26.99 -0.67 26.72
C GLY A 775 -26.27 0.59 26.25
N SER A 776 -26.65 1.12 25.08
CA SER A 776 -25.88 2.15 24.37
C SER A 776 -25.80 3.52 25.04
N GLY A 777 -26.73 3.82 25.95
CA GLY A 777 -26.90 5.16 26.53
C GLY A 777 -27.40 6.21 25.53
N LEU A 778 -27.55 5.85 24.24
CA LEU A 778 -28.05 6.75 23.19
C LEU A 778 -29.58 6.80 23.15
N GLY A 779 -30.25 5.71 23.53
CA GLY A 779 -31.69 5.57 23.44
C GLY A 779 -32.46 6.73 24.08
N LEU A 780 -32.24 7.03 25.37
CA LEU A 780 -32.99 8.09 26.06
C LEU A 780 -32.65 9.50 25.53
N THR A 781 -31.42 9.72 25.07
CA THR A 781 -31.01 10.98 24.44
C THR A 781 -31.75 11.18 23.11
N ILE A 782 -31.84 10.13 22.28
CA ILE A 782 -32.60 10.16 21.01
C ILE A 782 -34.09 10.35 21.29
N SER A 783 -34.66 9.64 22.27
CA SER A 783 -36.06 9.81 22.65
C SER A 783 -36.37 11.23 23.09
N LYS A 784 -35.50 11.87 23.88
CA LYS A 784 -35.66 13.27 24.28
C LYS A 784 -35.66 14.20 23.09
N PHE A 785 -34.68 14.06 22.20
CA PHE A 785 -34.62 14.89 21.00
C PHE A 785 -35.86 14.72 20.10
N LEU A 786 -36.31 13.47 19.87
CA LEU A 786 -37.48 13.22 19.02
C LEU A 786 -38.77 13.78 19.65
N VAL A 787 -38.93 13.68 20.96
CA VAL A 787 -40.07 14.27 21.68
C VAL A 787 -40.05 15.80 21.60
N GLU A 788 -38.89 16.42 21.84
CA GLU A 788 -38.72 17.88 21.70
C GLU A 788 -38.99 18.35 20.27
N LEU A 789 -38.55 17.58 19.26
CA LEU A 789 -38.80 17.87 17.85
C LEU A 789 -40.30 17.78 17.51
N MET A 790 -41.02 16.80 18.08
CA MET A 790 -42.47 16.66 17.95
C MET A 790 -43.27 17.67 18.82
N GLY A 791 -42.58 18.63 19.46
CA GLY A 791 -43.21 19.71 20.24
C GLY A 791 -43.67 19.30 21.64
N GLY A 792 -43.06 18.27 22.22
CA GLY A 792 -43.36 17.74 23.55
C GLY A 792 -42.17 17.77 24.50
N ASP A 793 -42.39 17.30 25.73
CA ASP A 793 -41.37 17.15 26.77
C ASP A 793 -41.31 15.71 27.29
N ILE A 794 -40.14 15.23 27.70
CA ILE A 794 -39.94 13.89 28.30
C ILE A 794 -39.29 14.02 29.69
N TRP A 795 -39.73 13.21 30.65
CA TRP A 795 -39.16 13.14 31.99
C TRP A 795 -39.38 11.76 32.63
N VAL A 796 -38.81 11.57 33.83
CA VAL A 796 -38.95 10.33 34.60
C VAL A 796 -39.33 10.65 36.04
N ASP A 797 -40.11 9.77 36.66
CA ASP A 797 -40.35 9.74 38.09
C ASP A 797 -40.00 8.34 38.63
N SER A 798 -39.19 8.30 39.69
CA SER A 798 -38.87 7.05 40.38
C SER A 798 -38.62 7.32 41.86
N PRO A 799 -39.21 6.51 42.77
CA PRO A 799 -38.98 6.65 44.21
C PRO A 799 -37.56 6.28 44.67
N GLY A 800 -36.70 5.76 43.79
CA GLY A 800 -35.31 5.39 44.07
C GLY A 800 -35.03 3.88 43.88
N THR A 801 -33.79 3.46 44.15
CA THR A 801 -33.32 2.08 43.91
C THR A 801 -33.73 1.04 44.97
N GLU A 802 -34.54 1.44 45.95
CA GLU A 802 -34.98 0.60 47.08
C GLU A 802 -36.22 -0.26 46.77
N GLY A 803 -36.59 -0.41 45.49
CA GLY A 803 -37.65 -1.32 45.04
C GLY A 803 -39.03 -0.67 44.88
N GLY A 804 -39.16 0.23 43.91
CA GLY A 804 -40.43 0.88 43.56
C GLY A 804 -40.65 1.17 42.06
N GLY A 805 -39.81 0.63 41.18
CA GLY A 805 -39.91 0.81 39.73
C GLY A 805 -39.59 2.22 39.22
N SER A 806 -39.78 2.43 37.93
CA SER A 806 -39.74 3.76 37.30
C SER A 806 -40.97 4.02 36.45
N CYS A 807 -41.32 5.31 36.30
CA CYS A 807 -42.34 5.75 35.37
C CYS A 807 -41.77 6.82 34.45
N PHE A 808 -41.67 6.51 33.18
CA PHE A 808 -41.28 7.46 32.14
C PHE A 808 -42.52 8.09 31.54
N TYR A 809 -42.49 9.41 31.39
CA TYR A 809 -43.56 10.19 30.82
C TYR A 809 -43.04 11.00 29.64
N PHE A 810 -43.89 11.17 28.63
CA PHE A 810 -43.68 12.23 27.64
C PHE A 810 -45.01 12.80 27.15
N THR A 811 -44.99 14.06 26.73
CA THR A 811 -46.15 14.74 26.18
C THR A 811 -46.05 14.87 24.67
N LEU A 812 -47.18 14.88 23.98
CA LEU A 812 -47.29 15.31 22.58
C LEU A 812 -48.53 16.18 22.38
N PRO A 813 -48.51 17.13 21.43
CA PRO A 813 -49.69 17.89 21.04
C PRO A 813 -50.86 16.98 20.58
N HIS A 814 -52.04 17.15 21.17
CA HIS A 814 -53.25 16.43 20.79
C HIS A 814 -53.95 17.13 19.61
N ILE A 815 -53.47 16.88 18.39
CA ILE A 815 -54.05 17.42 17.16
C ILE A 815 -54.98 16.38 16.54
N SER A 816 -56.30 16.53 16.75
CA SER A 816 -57.29 15.60 16.19
C SER A 816 -57.48 15.80 14.68
N SER A 817 -57.37 14.70 13.93
CA SER A 817 -57.76 14.60 12.52
C SER A 817 -59.18 14.08 12.40
N ALA A 818 -59.92 14.50 11.37
CA ALA A 818 -61.18 13.86 10.97
C ALA A 818 -60.95 12.34 10.72
N PRO A 819 -61.96 11.48 10.94
CA PRO A 819 -61.81 10.04 10.81
C PRO A 819 -61.36 9.66 9.40
N ALA A 820 -60.25 8.91 9.30
CA ALA A 820 -59.81 8.33 8.03
C ALA A 820 -60.86 7.34 7.52
N GLU A 821 -61.22 7.43 6.23
CA GLU A 821 -62.02 6.40 5.56
C GLU A 821 -61.38 5.03 5.76
N LYS A 822 -62.22 4.05 6.13
CA LYS A 822 -61.84 2.64 6.27
C LYS A 822 -61.20 2.15 4.96
N ARG A 823 -59.88 2.09 4.87
CA ARG A 823 -59.23 1.12 3.98
C ARG A 823 -59.42 -0.24 4.62
N GLN A 824 -60.34 -1.00 4.03
CA GLN A 824 -60.61 -2.38 4.38
C GLN A 824 -59.32 -3.18 4.40
N THR A 825 -59.07 -3.82 5.53
CA THR A 825 -58.19 -4.98 5.65
C THR A 825 -58.65 -6.04 4.65
N VAL A 826 -57.93 -6.20 3.54
CA VAL A 826 -58.06 -7.40 2.71
C VAL A 826 -57.18 -8.46 3.34
N VAL A 827 -57.87 -9.34 4.08
CA VAL A 827 -57.39 -10.62 4.59
C VAL A 827 -57.17 -11.58 3.41
N ASP A 828 -56.12 -12.38 3.56
CA ASP A 828 -55.80 -13.65 2.89
C ASP A 828 -56.68 -14.11 1.71
N SER A 829 -56.04 -14.25 0.55
CA SER A 829 -56.26 -15.43 -0.30
C SER A 829 -55.02 -15.72 -1.16
N ALA A 830 -54.86 -17.01 -1.44
CA ALA A 830 -53.69 -17.65 -2.02
C ALA A 830 -53.41 -17.20 -3.46
N VAL A 831 -52.13 -16.94 -3.76
CA VAL A 831 -51.65 -17.00 -5.14
C VAL A 831 -51.43 -18.49 -5.43
N GLU A 832 -52.37 -19.09 -6.15
CA GLU A 832 -52.19 -20.42 -6.74
C GLU A 832 -51.16 -20.37 -7.87
N GLN A 833 -50.46 -21.50 -7.99
CA GLN A 833 -49.38 -21.79 -8.92
C GLN A 833 -49.86 -21.77 -10.38
N GLY A 834 -49.09 -21.15 -11.27
CA GLY A 834 -49.28 -21.37 -12.71
C GLY A 834 -48.59 -20.41 -13.68
N THR A 835 -48.19 -19.20 -13.26
CA THR A 835 -47.52 -18.24 -14.14
C THR A 835 -46.07 -18.01 -13.69
N GLN A 836 -45.14 -18.24 -14.62
CA GLN A 836 -43.71 -18.03 -14.40
C GLN A 836 -43.43 -16.53 -14.42
N PHE A 837 -43.42 -15.89 -13.25
CA PHE A 837 -43.22 -14.45 -13.09
C PHE A 837 -41.71 -14.15 -13.10
N ASN A 838 -41.25 -13.42 -14.11
CA ASN A 838 -39.85 -13.12 -14.40
C ASN A 838 -39.48 -11.75 -13.83
N ILE A 839 -38.56 -11.72 -12.87
CA ILE A 839 -38.11 -10.50 -12.20
C ILE A 839 -36.68 -10.19 -12.62
N LEU A 840 -36.44 -8.96 -13.11
CA LEU A 840 -35.09 -8.44 -13.33
C LEU A 840 -34.63 -7.68 -12.09
N ILE A 841 -33.46 -8.03 -11.55
CA ILE A 841 -32.81 -7.27 -10.47
C ILE A 841 -31.65 -6.47 -11.07
N ALA A 842 -31.70 -5.15 -10.98
CA ALA A 842 -30.57 -4.28 -11.27
C ALA A 842 -29.96 -3.82 -9.93
N GLU A 843 -28.82 -4.40 -9.55
CA GLU A 843 -28.11 -4.14 -8.29
C GLU A 843 -26.62 -4.33 -8.56
N ASP A 844 -25.75 -3.46 -8.06
CA ASP A 844 -24.30 -3.54 -8.31
C ASP A 844 -23.56 -4.44 -7.31
N ASN A 845 -24.11 -4.59 -6.09
CA ASN A 845 -23.51 -5.39 -5.05
C ASN A 845 -23.86 -6.89 -5.19
N VAL A 846 -22.85 -7.70 -5.51
CA VAL A 846 -22.96 -9.16 -5.69
C VAL A 846 -23.57 -9.89 -4.48
N ILE A 847 -23.37 -9.38 -3.26
CA ILE A 847 -23.96 -9.98 -2.05
C ILE A 847 -25.47 -9.73 -2.02
N ASN A 848 -25.90 -8.51 -2.31
CA ASN A 848 -27.31 -8.14 -2.38
C ASN A 848 -28.02 -8.87 -3.51
N GLN A 849 -27.39 -8.95 -4.70
CA GLN A 849 -27.89 -9.73 -5.84
C GLN A 849 -28.21 -11.16 -5.42
N LYS A 850 -27.25 -11.86 -4.81
CA LYS A 850 -27.41 -13.25 -4.35
C LYS A 850 -28.47 -13.40 -3.26
N LEU A 851 -28.56 -12.44 -2.34
CA LEU A 851 -29.55 -12.44 -1.28
C LEU A 851 -30.96 -12.30 -1.86
N ILE A 852 -31.22 -11.26 -2.64
CA ILE A 852 -32.53 -10.98 -3.24
C ILE A 852 -32.92 -12.10 -4.20
N GLN A 853 -31.98 -12.59 -5.01
CA GLN A 853 -32.19 -13.74 -5.90
C GLN A 853 -32.67 -14.96 -5.10
N ARG A 854 -31.92 -15.39 -4.08
CA ARG A 854 -32.30 -16.56 -3.26
C ARG A 854 -33.64 -16.34 -2.55
N MET A 855 -33.92 -15.12 -2.12
CA MET A 855 -35.19 -14.78 -1.48
C MET A 855 -36.37 -14.96 -2.44
N LEU A 856 -36.25 -14.47 -3.68
CA LEU A 856 -37.28 -14.56 -4.71
C LEU A 856 -37.43 -15.97 -5.30
N GLU A 857 -36.31 -16.68 -5.54
CA GLU A 857 -36.31 -18.07 -5.99
C GLU A 857 -36.97 -18.99 -4.95
N LYS A 858 -36.69 -18.79 -3.66
CA LYS A 858 -37.37 -19.53 -2.57
C LYS A 858 -38.88 -19.21 -2.49
N ALA A 859 -39.30 -18.04 -2.99
CA ALA A 859 -40.70 -17.66 -3.12
C ALA A 859 -41.36 -18.18 -4.42
N GLY A 860 -40.60 -18.83 -5.32
CA GLY A 860 -41.10 -19.45 -6.54
C GLY A 860 -40.98 -18.62 -7.82
N PHE A 861 -40.24 -17.50 -7.80
CA PHE A 861 -40.08 -16.60 -8.95
C PHE A 861 -38.84 -16.93 -9.78
N THR A 862 -38.89 -16.63 -11.08
CA THR A 862 -37.71 -16.69 -11.96
C THR A 862 -37.01 -15.34 -11.93
N VAL A 863 -35.71 -15.33 -11.68
CA VAL A 863 -34.95 -14.11 -11.44
C VAL A 863 -33.79 -14.00 -12.41
N ASP A 864 -33.61 -12.83 -13.00
CA ASP A 864 -32.44 -12.47 -13.79
C ASP A 864 -31.72 -11.27 -13.15
N ILE A 865 -30.40 -11.18 -13.32
CA ILE A 865 -29.57 -10.16 -12.64
C ILE A 865 -28.85 -9.30 -13.66
N ALA A 866 -29.06 -7.99 -13.56
CA ALA A 866 -28.24 -6.96 -14.18
C ALA A 866 -27.26 -6.37 -13.16
N VAL A 867 -25.99 -6.29 -13.52
CA VAL A 867 -24.92 -5.82 -12.59
C VAL A 867 -24.78 -4.31 -12.52
N ASN A 868 -25.46 -3.56 -13.39
CA ASN A 868 -25.54 -2.10 -13.41
C ASN A 868 -26.66 -1.63 -14.35
N GLY A 869 -26.90 -0.31 -14.40
CA GLY A 869 -27.93 0.29 -15.26
C GLY A 869 -27.78 0.01 -16.76
N ILE A 870 -26.54 -0.04 -17.25
CA ILE A 870 -26.24 -0.31 -18.67
C ILE A 870 -26.61 -1.76 -19.03
N ASP A 871 -26.23 -2.72 -18.18
CA ASP A 871 -26.58 -4.14 -18.34
C ASP A 871 -28.10 -4.35 -18.25
N ALA A 872 -28.78 -3.63 -17.35
CA ALA A 872 -30.23 -3.67 -17.24
C ALA A 872 -30.91 -3.24 -18.55
N ILE A 873 -30.49 -2.11 -19.13
CA ILE A 873 -31.00 -1.63 -20.42
C ILE A 873 -30.65 -2.61 -21.55
N ALA A 874 -29.44 -3.16 -21.56
CA ALA A 874 -29.01 -4.12 -22.58
C ALA A 874 -29.90 -5.37 -22.57
N ARG A 875 -30.21 -5.91 -21.38
CA ARG A 875 -31.08 -7.09 -21.21
C ARG A 875 -32.53 -6.81 -21.60
N ILE A 876 -33.06 -5.65 -21.22
CA ILE A 876 -34.41 -5.22 -21.61
C ILE A 876 -34.51 -5.12 -23.15
N ARG A 877 -33.47 -4.59 -23.82
CA ARG A 877 -33.41 -4.48 -25.29
C ARG A 877 -33.19 -5.82 -26.00
N GLN A 878 -32.71 -6.86 -25.31
CA GLN A 878 -32.47 -8.19 -25.89
C GLN A 878 -33.77 -9.01 -26.11
N GLY A 879 -34.91 -8.54 -25.60
CA GLY A 879 -36.24 -8.98 -26.05
C GLY A 879 -36.97 -9.99 -25.16
N THR A 880 -36.44 -10.38 -23.99
CA THR A 880 -37.21 -11.13 -22.97
C THR A 880 -38.04 -10.15 -22.13
N PRO A 881 -39.38 -10.24 -22.11
CA PRO A 881 -40.19 -9.38 -21.27
C PRO A 881 -40.06 -9.78 -19.81
N TYR A 882 -39.86 -8.79 -18.94
CA TYR A 882 -39.88 -8.96 -17.49
C TYR A 882 -41.21 -8.44 -16.93
N ASP A 883 -41.74 -9.13 -15.93
CA ASP A 883 -43.00 -8.77 -15.26
C ASP A 883 -42.79 -7.71 -14.17
N LEU A 884 -41.57 -7.62 -13.63
CA LEU A 884 -41.19 -6.64 -12.62
C LEU A 884 -39.68 -6.39 -12.64
N ILE A 885 -39.28 -5.14 -12.47
CA ILE A 885 -37.88 -4.75 -12.33
C ILE A 885 -37.67 -4.22 -10.91
N LEU A 886 -36.75 -4.84 -10.18
CA LEU A 886 -36.20 -4.32 -8.93
C LEU A 886 -34.96 -3.48 -9.27
N MET A 887 -35.05 -2.17 -9.08
CA MET A 887 -34.04 -1.22 -9.54
C MET A 887 -33.33 -0.57 -8.36
N ASP A 888 -32.08 -0.91 -8.11
CA ASP A 888 -31.26 -0.14 -7.18
C ASP A 888 -31.05 1.28 -7.72
N ILE A 889 -31.32 2.26 -6.87
CA ILE A 889 -31.18 3.67 -7.25
C ILE A 889 -29.70 4.07 -7.30
N GLN A 890 -28.88 3.54 -6.40
CA GLN A 890 -27.48 3.96 -6.25
C GLN A 890 -26.53 2.95 -6.91
N MET A 891 -26.48 2.97 -8.24
CA MET A 891 -25.52 2.18 -9.02
C MET A 891 -24.39 3.06 -9.61
N PRO A 892 -23.13 2.59 -9.64
CA PRO A 892 -22.02 3.31 -10.23
C PRO A 892 -22.11 3.35 -11.77
N GLY A 893 -21.65 4.46 -12.35
CA GLY A 893 -21.67 4.70 -13.79
C GLY A 893 -23.00 5.27 -14.26
N MET A 894 -24.04 4.45 -14.30
CA MET A 894 -25.41 4.85 -14.64
C MET A 894 -26.32 4.56 -13.46
N ASP A 895 -26.87 5.61 -12.86
CA ASP A 895 -27.72 5.49 -11.67
C ASP A 895 -29.11 4.95 -12.02
N GLY A 896 -29.85 4.49 -11.01
CA GLY A 896 -31.19 3.91 -11.22
C GLY A 896 -32.22 4.92 -11.73
N TYR A 897 -32.03 6.22 -11.51
CA TYR A 897 -32.93 7.25 -12.03
C TYR A 897 -32.76 7.43 -13.54
N GLU A 898 -31.52 7.56 -14.00
CA GLU A 898 -31.17 7.64 -15.42
C GLU A 898 -31.53 6.34 -16.14
N THR A 899 -31.24 5.19 -15.51
CA THR A 899 -31.64 3.88 -16.02
C THR A 899 -33.15 3.79 -16.20
N THR A 900 -33.92 4.18 -15.19
CA THR A 900 -35.39 4.19 -15.25
C THR A 900 -35.89 5.10 -16.38
N ARG A 901 -35.33 6.31 -16.54
CA ARG A 901 -35.72 7.21 -17.64
C ARG A 901 -35.46 6.62 -19.02
N LEU A 902 -34.31 5.96 -19.20
CA LEU A 902 -33.96 5.30 -20.46
C LEU A 902 -34.83 4.06 -20.74
N ILE A 903 -35.21 3.31 -19.69
CA ILE A 903 -36.19 2.22 -19.81
C ILE A 903 -37.55 2.80 -20.23
N ARG A 904 -38.04 3.86 -19.58
CA ARG A 904 -39.31 4.52 -19.95
C ARG A 904 -39.28 5.10 -21.37
N GLU A 905 -38.15 5.62 -21.84
CA GLU A 905 -37.99 6.07 -23.23
C GLU A 905 -38.07 4.90 -24.22
N HIS A 906 -37.42 3.78 -23.91
CA HIS A 906 -37.50 2.57 -24.72
C HIS A 906 -38.93 2.00 -24.75
N GLU A 907 -39.58 1.92 -23.60
CA GLU A 907 -40.97 1.48 -23.45
C GLU A 907 -41.95 2.31 -24.27
N ARG A 908 -41.77 3.64 -24.34
CA ARG A 908 -42.58 4.49 -25.24
C ARG A 908 -42.39 4.14 -26.71
N ALA A 909 -41.20 3.69 -27.11
CA ALA A 909 -40.92 3.29 -28.50
C ALA A 909 -41.52 1.91 -28.84
N VAL A 910 -41.64 1.00 -27.86
CA VAL A 910 -42.21 -0.35 -28.05
C VAL A 910 -43.66 -0.51 -27.55
N ASN A 911 -44.22 0.52 -26.92
CA ASN A 911 -45.55 0.59 -26.34
C ASN A 911 -45.85 -0.53 -25.32
N THR A 912 -44.92 -0.78 -24.39
CA THR A 912 -45.06 -1.71 -23.26
C THR A 912 -44.75 -1.00 -21.94
N HIS A 913 -45.31 -1.43 -20.81
CA HIS A 913 -45.00 -0.89 -19.49
C HIS A 913 -44.68 -2.02 -18.51
N THR A 914 -43.45 -2.09 -18.03
CA THR A 914 -43.01 -3.02 -16.98
C THR A 914 -42.93 -2.29 -15.64
N PRO A 915 -43.55 -2.80 -14.56
CA PRO A 915 -43.42 -2.22 -13.22
C PRO A 915 -41.96 -2.11 -12.76
N ILE A 916 -41.52 -0.90 -12.39
CA ILE A 916 -40.17 -0.64 -11.85
C ILE A 916 -40.31 -0.24 -10.38
N ILE A 917 -39.79 -1.08 -9.49
CA ILE A 917 -39.77 -0.85 -8.04
C ILE A 917 -38.37 -0.39 -7.66
N ALA A 918 -38.27 0.85 -7.17
CA ALA A 918 -37.01 1.42 -6.72
C ALA A 918 -36.55 0.75 -5.41
N ILE A 919 -35.31 0.31 -5.34
CA ILE A 919 -34.65 -0.07 -4.10
C ILE A 919 -33.78 1.11 -3.68
N THR A 920 -34.17 1.79 -2.60
CA THR A 920 -33.50 3.01 -2.11
C THR A 920 -32.88 2.77 -0.73
N ALA A 921 -31.74 3.39 -0.48
CA ALA A 921 -31.11 3.39 0.84
C ALA A 921 -31.83 4.31 1.84
N HIS A 922 -32.71 5.22 1.40
CA HIS A 922 -33.33 6.26 2.22
C HIS A 922 -34.86 6.28 2.06
N ALA A 923 -35.57 6.37 3.20
CA ALA A 923 -37.04 6.39 3.27
C ALA A 923 -37.65 7.82 3.16
N MET A 924 -36.84 8.83 2.80
CA MET A 924 -37.26 10.24 2.78
C MET A 924 -38.18 10.54 1.60
N GLN A 925 -39.20 11.38 1.83
CA GLN A 925 -40.23 11.70 0.83
C GLN A 925 -39.67 12.34 -0.45
N ASP A 926 -38.59 13.11 -0.36
CA ASP A 926 -37.93 13.67 -1.52
C ASP A 926 -37.30 12.61 -2.44
N ASP A 927 -36.73 11.54 -1.88
CA ASP A 927 -36.16 10.46 -2.68
C ASP A 927 -37.25 9.58 -3.28
N MET A 928 -38.36 9.40 -2.55
CA MET A 928 -39.56 8.74 -3.08
C MET A 928 -40.15 9.53 -4.25
N GLU A 929 -40.32 10.85 -4.09
CA GLU A 929 -40.80 11.73 -5.15
C GLU A 929 -39.85 11.76 -6.36
N LYS A 930 -38.53 11.71 -6.14
CA LYS A 930 -37.55 11.59 -7.24
C LYS A 930 -37.69 10.27 -7.98
N CYS A 931 -37.91 9.15 -7.28
CA CYS A 931 -38.13 7.84 -7.90
C CYS A 931 -39.39 7.87 -8.78
N ILE A 932 -40.50 8.36 -8.25
CA ILE A 932 -41.76 8.49 -8.99
C ILE A 932 -41.59 9.46 -10.17
N ARG A 933 -40.93 10.61 -9.99
CA ARG A 933 -40.64 11.58 -11.08
C ARG A 933 -39.72 11.00 -12.16
N ALA A 934 -38.80 10.10 -11.81
CA ALA A 934 -37.96 9.40 -12.78
C ALA A 934 -38.74 8.34 -13.58
N GLY A 935 -39.89 7.89 -13.04
CA GLY A 935 -40.79 6.95 -13.68
C GLY A 935 -40.94 5.60 -12.98
N CYS A 936 -40.46 5.45 -11.74
CA CYS A 936 -40.70 4.23 -10.93
C CYS A 936 -42.17 4.14 -10.50
N ASP A 937 -42.69 2.92 -10.33
CA ASP A 937 -44.07 2.66 -9.92
C ASP A 937 -44.24 2.50 -8.40
N ASP A 938 -43.19 2.05 -7.70
CA ASP A 938 -43.16 1.90 -6.24
C ASP A 938 -41.72 1.92 -5.71
N TYR A 939 -41.53 1.74 -4.40
CA TYR A 939 -40.21 1.68 -3.77
C TYR A 939 -40.13 0.71 -2.57
N ILE A 940 -38.90 0.28 -2.25
CA ILE A 940 -38.50 -0.53 -1.09
C ILE A 940 -37.25 0.09 -0.47
N THR A 941 -37.18 0.12 0.86
CA THR A 941 -36.01 0.63 1.59
C THR A 941 -35.03 -0.48 1.92
N LYS A 942 -33.73 -0.23 1.76
CA LYS A 942 -32.66 -1.11 2.28
C LYS A 942 -32.56 -0.94 3.81
N PRO A 943 -32.33 -2.02 4.60
CA PRO A 943 -32.13 -3.42 4.20
C PRO A 943 -33.44 -4.11 3.81
N ILE A 944 -33.41 -4.89 2.73
CA ILE A 944 -34.60 -5.46 2.12
C ILE A 944 -35.13 -6.63 2.96
N ALA A 945 -36.37 -6.52 3.46
CA ALA A 945 -37.04 -7.58 4.19
C ALA A 945 -37.93 -8.44 3.28
N MET A 946 -37.93 -9.77 3.49
CA MET A 946 -38.76 -10.71 2.73
C MET A 946 -40.25 -10.34 2.77
N LYS A 947 -40.71 -9.82 3.92
CA LYS A 947 -42.11 -9.45 4.13
C LYS A 947 -42.54 -8.31 3.19
N GLU A 948 -41.66 -7.34 2.96
CA GLU A 948 -41.92 -6.16 2.11
C GLU A 948 -41.94 -6.54 0.63
N ILE A 949 -40.95 -7.31 0.18
CA ILE A 949 -40.92 -7.87 -1.20
C ILE A 949 -42.23 -8.61 -1.49
N LYS A 950 -42.69 -9.48 -0.57
CA LYS A 950 -43.92 -10.26 -0.75
C LYS A 950 -45.16 -9.38 -0.85
N LEU A 951 -45.23 -8.26 -0.12
CA LEU A 951 -46.37 -7.33 -0.17
C LEU A 951 -46.42 -6.62 -1.52
N ILE A 952 -45.29 -6.13 -2.02
CA ILE A 952 -45.22 -5.42 -3.31
C ILE A 952 -45.47 -6.36 -4.47
N ILE A 953 -44.84 -7.53 -4.48
CA ILE A 953 -45.08 -8.50 -5.56
C ILE A 953 -46.55 -8.91 -5.58
N LYS A 954 -47.20 -9.13 -4.43
CA LYS A 954 -48.65 -9.38 -4.38
C LYS A 954 -49.47 -8.23 -4.96
N LYS A 955 -49.10 -6.98 -4.69
CA LYS A 955 -49.77 -5.78 -5.24
C LYS A 955 -49.74 -5.78 -6.78
N TYR A 956 -48.59 -6.06 -7.38
CA TYR A 956 -48.42 -5.99 -8.84
C TYR A 956 -48.81 -7.27 -9.59
N ILE A 957 -48.82 -8.43 -8.92
CA ILE A 957 -49.42 -9.66 -9.45
C ILE A 957 -50.95 -9.52 -9.55
N ALA A 958 -51.60 -8.89 -8.56
CA ALA A 958 -53.05 -8.72 -8.53
C ALA A 958 -53.58 -7.69 -9.55
N SER A 959 -52.78 -6.69 -9.94
CA SER A 959 -53.16 -5.64 -10.90
C SER A 959 -52.96 -6.03 -12.38
N GLY A 960 -52.33 -7.17 -12.67
CA GLY A 960 -52.09 -7.69 -14.02
C GLY A 960 -53.17 -8.65 -14.55
N GLN A 961 -54.32 -8.75 -13.89
CA GLN A 961 -55.46 -9.60 -14.29
C GLN A 961 -56.71 -8.83 -14.75
N ASP A 962 -56.62 -7.51 -14.98
CA ASP A 962 -57.69 -6.70 -15.60
C ASP A 962 -57.43 -6.41 -17.09
#